data_AF-A0A803Y318-F1
#
_entry.id   AF-A0A803Y318-F1
#
_cell.length_a   1.000
_cell.length_b   1.000
_cell.length_c   1.000
_cell.angle_alpha   90.00
_cell.angle_beta   90.00
_cell.angle_gamma   90.00
#
_symmetry.space_group_name_H-M   'P 1'
#
loop_
_entity.id
_entity.type
_entity.pdbx_description
1 polymer ?
#
loop_
_entity_poly.entity_id
_entity_poly.type
_entity_poly.pdbx_seq_one_letter_code
_entity_poly.pdbx_strand_id
1 'polypeptide(L)'
;MEESKNEKVNQAHVLFDRFVQASTCKGTLKAFQELCDYLELKPKDYRSFYHKLKSKLNYWKAKALWAKLDKRGSHKDYKKGKACANTKCLIIGAGPCGLRTAIDLSFLGAKVVVIEKRDAFSRNNVLHLWPFTIHDLRGLGAKKFYGKFCAGSIDHISIRQLQLILLKVALILGIEIHVNVEFQGLVYPPEDQENERIGWRALVHPKTHPVSEYEFEVIIGGDGRRNTLEGFRRKEFRGKLAIAITANFINRNTTAEAKVEEISGVAFIFNQKFFQDLREATGIDLENIVYYKDDTHYFVMTAKKQSLLDKGVIRHDYADTELLLSRENVDQEALLNYAREAADFSTNQQLPSLDFAINHYGQPDVAMFDFTCMYASENAALVREQNGHQLLVALVGDSLLEPFWPMGTGIARGFLAAMDSAWMVRSWSLGASPLEVLAERESIYRLLPQTTPENVSKNFSHYSIDPATRYPNINVNFLRPQQVRHLYNTGDLKDIHLEIENFVNSRTPKLTRNESVARSSKLLSWCQRQTDGYAGVNVTDLTMSWKSGLALCAIIHRYRPDLIDFDSLDEHNVEKNNQLAFDIAEKEFGISPIMTGKEMASVGEPDKLSMVMYLTQFYEMFKDTIPSSGKEFGAGGSLKKEFPQNLGGSDVCYFCRKRVYVMERLSAEGKFFHRSCFKCEYCATTLRLSSYAYDIEDGKRNCLFLRKSNIQRIKRKALDIQNRSEKPDSMAAVETYFSTQKMSMLKIIISNCKSLLKSNILQRVAVLYLLLVSRKFTFSEEVRCLR
;
A
#
# COMPACT_ATOMS: atom_id res chain seq x y z
N MET A 1 -11.54 61.26 9.51
CA MET A 1 -11.71 60.57 8.22
C MET A 1 -10.79 59.36 8.23
N GLU A 2 -11.34 58.23 8.64
CA GLU A 2 -10.77 56.91 8.40
C GLU A 2 -10.85 56.62 6.91
N GLU A 3 -9.71 56.53 6.23
CA GLU A 3 -9.63 55.78 4.98
C GLU A 3 -9.16 54.36 5.31
N SER A 4 -10.13 53.46 5.44
CA SER A 4 -9.88 52.02 5.46
C SER A 4 -9.23 51.61 4.13
N LYS A 5 -7.90 51.46 4.13
CA LYS A 5 -7.19 50.77 3.04
C LYS A 5 -7.60 49.31 3.06
N ASN A 6 -8.56 48.98 2.23
CA ASN A 6 -8.96 47.63 1.89
C ASN A 6 -7.78 47.00 1.10
N GLU A 7 -6.79 46.40 1.79
CA GLU A 7 -5.75 45.60 1.15
C GLU A 7 -6.44 44.48 0.36
N LYS A 8 -6.43 44.57 -0.98
CA LYS A 8 -6.87 43.48 -1.85
C LYS A 8 -6.01 42.26 -1.53
N VAL A 9 -6.56 41.33 -0.76
CA VAL A 9 -5.90 40.08 -0.38
C VAL A 9 -5.55 39.32 -1.66
N ASN A 10 -4.27 39.08 -1.91
CA ASN A 10 -3.82 38.34 -3.09
C ASN A 10 -4.33 36.89 -3.01
N GLN A 11 -5.17 36.49 -3.97
CA GLN A 11 -5.82 35.18 -3.98
C GLN A 11 -4.83 34.00 -3.97
N ALA A 12 -3.66 34.12 -4.63
CA ALA A 12 -2.63 33.08 -4.58
C ALA A 12 -2.10 32.86 -3.16
N HIS A 13 -2.01 33.92 -2.35
CA HIS A 13 -1.56 33.83 -0.95
C HIS A 13 -2.61 33.11 -0.10
N VAL A 14 -3.91 33.39 -0.33
CA VAL A 14 -5.02 32.70 0.37
C VAL A 14 -5.03 31.21 0.02
N LEU A 15 -4.91 30.86 -1.25
CA LEU A 15 -4.87 29.47 -1.71
C LEU A 15 -3.67 28.72 -1.13
N PHE A 16 -2.50 29.37 -1.10
CA PHE A 16 -1.31 28.78 -0.47
C PHE A 16 -1.48 28.60 1.05
N ASP A 17 -2.05 29.57 1.77
CA ASP A 17 -2.33 29.44 3.19
C ASP A 17 -3.32 28.30 3.45
N ARG A 18 -4.36 28.14 2.61
CA ARG A 18 -5.31 27.03 2.69
C ARG A 18 -4.65 25.68 2.46
N PHE A 19 -3.74 25.59 1.50
CA PHE A 19 -2.93 24.40 1.26
C PHE A 19 -2.02 24.08 2.47
N VAL A 20 -1.33 25.07 3.03
CA VAL A 20 -0.47 24.89 4.20
C VAL A 20 -1.28 24.45 5.43
N GLN A 21 -2.50 24.96 5.62
CA GLN A 21 -3.35 24.67 6.77
C GLN A 21 -4.22 23.42 6.60
N ALA A 22 -4.32 22.85 5.40
CA ALA A 22 -5.12 21.66 5.14
C ALA A 22 -4.74 20.50 6.09
N SER A 23 -5.77 19.87 6.67
CA SER A 23 -5.65 18.86 7.74
C SER A 23 -5.99 17.44 7.28
N THR A 24 -6.35 17.26 6.02
CA THR A 24 -6.69 15.94 5.43
C THR A 24 -5.95 15.75 4.11
N CYS A 25 -5.77 14.48 3.69
CA CYS A 25 -5.12 14.14 2.42
C CYS A 25 -5.89 14.76 1.23
N LYS A 26 -7.19 14.46 1.09
CA LYS A 26 -8.06 15.07 0.06
C LYS A 26 -8.07 16.59 0.09
N GLY A 27 -8.18 17.19 1.29
CA GLY A 27 -8.18 18.64 1.43
C GLY A 27 -6.87 19.27 0.97
N THR A 28 -5.74 18.61 1.25
CA THR A 28 -4.41 19.05 0.81
C THR A 28 -4.28 18.96 -0.72
N LEU A 29 -4.67 17.82 -1.33
CA LEU A 29 -4.64 17.63 -2.78
C LEU A 29 -5.52 18.67 -3.50
N LYS A 30 -6.76 18.85 -3.03
CA LYS A 30 -7.69 19.83 -3.60
C LYS A 30 -7.17 21.27 -3.49
N ALA A 31 -6.67 21.66 -2.32
CA ALA A 31 -6.11 23.01 -2.12
C ALA A 31 -4.87 23.25 -2.96
N PHE A 32 -4.04 22.23 -3.18
CA PHE A 32 -2.88 22.34 -4.05
C PHE A 32 -3.27 22.45 -5.53
N GLN A 33 -4.28 21.68 -5.96
CA GLN A 33 -4.78 21.75 -7.34
C GLN A 33 -5.35 23.14 -7.64
N GLU A 34 -6.22 23.67 -6.77
CA GLU A 34 -6.76 25.03 -6.95
C GLU A 34 -5.66 26.11 -6.97
N LEU A 35 -4.59 25.94 -6.18
CA LEU A 35 -3.42 26.83 -6.25
C LEU A 35 -2.70 26.71 -7.59
N CYS A 36 -2.52 25.50 -8.11
CA CYS A 36 -1.87 25.26 -9.40
C CYS A 36 -2.71 25.83 -10.55
N ASP A 37 -4.02 25.60 -10.54
CA ASP A 37 -4.95 26.11 -11.55
C ASP A 37 -4.93 27.63 -11.58
N TYR A 38 -5.01 28.29 -10.41
CA TYR A 38 -4.94 29.74 -10.30
C TYR A 38 -3.61 30.32 -10.79
N LEU A 39 -2.49 29.59 -10.59
CA LEU A 39 -1.17 30.01 -11.06
C LEU A 39 -0.86 29.53 -12.49
N GLU A 40 -1.80 28.84 -13.15
CA GLU A 40 -1.63 28.23 -14.47
C GLU A 40 -0.39 27.33 -14.55
N LEU A 41 -0.22 26.48 -13.53
CA LEU A 41 0.89 25.54 -13.44
C LEU A 41 0.39 24.11 -13.63
N LYS A 42 1.12 23.33 -14.41
CA LYS A 42 0.87 21.90 -14.59
C LYS A 42 1.90 21.10 -13.78
N PRO A 43 1.52 20.43 -12.67
CA PRO A 43 2.45 19.60 -11.90
C PRO A 43 3.16 18.51 -12.71
N LYS A 44 2.54 18.06 -13.81
CA LYS A 44 3.12 17.07 -14.73
C LYS A 44 4.42 17.54 -15.40
N ASP A 45 4.63 18.86 -15.55
CA ASP A 45 5.86 19.47 -16.06
C ASP A 45 7.00 19.49 -15.01
N TYR A 46 7.25 18.33 -14.40
CA TYR A 46 8.00 18.13 -13.16
C TYR A 46 9.37 18.83 -13.13
N ARG A 47 10.10 18.83 -14.26
CA ARG A 47 11.45 19.43 -14.37
C ARG A 47 11.50 20.92 -14.05
N SER A 48 10.41 21.65 -14.30
CA SER A 48 10.36 23.11 -14.14
C SER A 48 9.32 23.57 -13.12
N PHE A 49 8.43 22.67 -12.70
CA PHE A 49 7.26 22.99 -11.87
C PHE A 49 7.62 23.74 -10.59
N TYR A 50 8.50 23.18 -9.75
CA TYR A 50 8.90 23.81 -8.48
C TYR A 50 9.47 25.22 -8.68
N HIS A 51 10.32 25.41 -9.69
CA HIS A 51 10.91 26.71 -9.99
C HIS A 51 9.87 27.74 -10.45
N LYS A 52 8.90 27.33 -11.27
CA LYS A 52 7.77 28.18 -11.70
C LYS A 52 6.81 28.50 -10.56
N LEU A 53 6.50 27.52 -9.70
CA LEU A 53 5.69 27.71 -8.49
C LEU A 53 6.32 28.76 -7.58
N LYS A 54 7.61 28.58 -7.27
CA LYS A 54 8.38 29.48 -6.42
C LYS A 54 8.47 30.89 -6.99
N SER A 55 8.64 31.04 -8.31
CA SER A 55 8.74 32.36 -8.95
C SER A 55 7.41 33.09 -9.01
N LYS A 56 6.30 32.38 -9.29
CA LYS A 56 4.95 32.96 -9.31
C LYS A 56 4.41 33.26 -7.91
N LEU A 57 4.84 32.53 -6.87
CA LEU A 57 4.41 32.74 -5.48
C LEU A 57 5.40 33.59 -4.65
N ASN A 58 5.45 34.89 -4.93
CA ASN A 58 6.22 35.86 -4.15
C ASN A 58 5.53 36.25 -2.84
N TYR A 59 5.37 35.28 -1.93
CA TYR A 59 4.69 35.45 -0.66
C TYR A 59 5.66 35.38 0.52
N TRP A 60 5.63 36.35 1.44
CA TRP A 60 6.55 36.41 2.59
C TRP A 60 6.51 35.14 3.45
N LYS A 61 5.32 34.54 3.62
CA LYS A 61 5.14 33.28 4.35
C LYS A 61 5.78 32.08 3.64
N ALA A 62 5.94 32.12 2.32
CA ALA A 62 6.50 31.03 1.51
C ALA A 62 8.03 31.14 1.36
N LYS A 63 8.60 32.35 1.37
CA LYS A 63 10.06 32.58 1.20
C LYS A 63 10.94 31.74 2.12
N ALA A 64 10.56 31.60 3.39
CA ALA A 64 11.33 30.79 4.35
C ALA A 64 11.32 29.29 4.02
N LEU A 65 10.23 28.80 3.43
CA LEU A 65 10.12 27.41 2.96
C LEU A 65 11.00 27.20 1.71
N TRP A 66 10.93 28.13 0.76
CA TRP A 66 11.76 28.13 -0.44
C TRP A 66 13.25 28.06 -0.13
N ALA A 67 13.72 28.91 0.79
CA ALA A 67 15.13 28.91 1.20
C ALA A 67 15.58 27.55 1.78
N LYS A 68 14.71 26.86 2.51
CA LYS A 68 14.98 25.54 3.08
C LYS A 68 15.08 24.45 2.00
N LEU A 69 14.11 24.41 1.10
CA LEU A 69 14.08 23.44 0.00
C LEU A 69 15.21 23.69 -1.00
N ASP A 70 15.49 24.96 -1.34
CA ASP A 70 16.62 25.34 -2.19
C ASP A 70 17.96 24.95 -1.54
N LYS A 71 18.12 25.16 -0.22
CA LYS A 71 19.32 24.72 0.50
C LYS A 71 19.51 23.20 0.41
N ARG A 72 18.44 22.40 0.55
CA ARG A 72 18.52 20.94 0.40
C ARG A 72 18.84 20.55 -1.06
N GLY A 73 18.09 21.06 -2.03
CA GLY A 73 18.22 20.70 -3.45
C GLY A 73 19.52 21.18 -4.11
N SER A 74 20.20 22.16 -3.52
CA SER A 74 21.53 22.64 -3.97
C SER A 74 22.70 21.79 -3.47
N HIS A 75 22.47 20.79 -2.60
CA HIS A 75 23.53 19.90 -2.16
C HIS A 75 24.17 19.17 -3.36
N LYS A 76 25.50 19.00 -3.33
CA LYS A 76 26.29 18.49 -4.47
C LYS A 76 25.84 17.11 -4.96
N ASP A 77 25.33 16.27 -4.06
CA ASP A 77 24.92 14.90 -4.40
C ASP A 77 23.74 14.85 -5.38
N TYR A 78 22.88 15.87 -5.35
CA TYR A 78 21.75 16.02 -6.26
C TYR A 78 22.14 16.53 -7.66
N LYS A 79 23.39 16.97 -7.85
CA LYS A 79 23.90 17.55 -9.11
C LYS A 79 22.95 18.60 -9.72
N LYS A 80 22.41 19.49 -8.87
CA LYS A 80 21.41 20.51 -9.26
C LYS A 80 20.16 19.92 -9.95
N GLY A 81 19.66 18.79 -9.45
CA GLY A 81 18.49 18.10 -10.00
C GLY A 81 18.74 17.43 -11.36
N LYS A 82 19.99 17.07 -11.67
CA LYS A 82 20.35 16.44 -12.95
C LYS A 82 20.87 15.01 -12.83
N ALA A 83 21.05 14.52 -11.61
CA ALA A 83 21.62 13.19 -11.39
C ALA A 83 20.72 12.06 -11.91
N CYS A 84 19.39 12.25 -11.91
CA CYS A 84 18.40 11.27 -12.33
C CYS A 84 17.39 11.86 -13.34
N ALA A 85 17.79 12.85 -14.16
CA ALA A 85 16.87 13.63 -15.01
C ALA A 85 16.03 12.80 -16.01
N ASN A 86 16.51 11.62 -16.37
CA ASN A 86 15.88 10.70 -17.32
C ASN A 86 15.30 9.45 -16.65
N THR A 87 15.32 9.39 -15.32
CA THR A 87 14.85 8.24 -14.55
C THR A 87 13.39 8.44 -14.16
N LYS A 88 12.55 7.44 -14.41
CA LYS A 88 11.14 7.38 -14.04
C LYS A 88 10.95 6.38 -12.90
N CYS A 89 10.37 6.85 -11.80
CA CYS A 89 10.21 6.10 -10.57
C CYS A 89 8.74 5.96 -10.20
N LEU A 90 8.31 4.74 -9.88
CA LEU A 90 7.03 4.47 -9.23
C LEU A 90 7.25 4.12 -7.75
N ILE A 91 6.53 4.79 -6.85
CA ILE A 91 6.54 4.51 -5.40
C ILE A 91 5.19 3.94 -5.00
N ILE A 92 5.19 2.77 -4.36
CA ILE A 92 3.97 2.14 -3.84
C ILE A 92 3.82 2.54 -2.37
N GLY A 93 2.75 3.27 -2.05
CA GLY A 93 2.40 3.70 -0.70
C GLY A 93 2.84 5.12 -0.36
N ALA A 94 1.88 5.93 0.10
CA ALA A 94 2.10 7.29 0.62
C ALA A 94 2.28 7.29 2.15
N GLY A 95 2.92 6.24 2.70
CA GLY A 95 3.42 6.24 4.07
C GLY A 95 4.58 7.24 4.27
N PRO A 96 5.00 7.51 5.51
CA PRO A 96 6.11 8.42 5.77
C PRO A 96 7.39 8.07 4.98
N CYS A 97 7.75 6.79 4.95
CA CYS A 97 8.95 6.33 4.25
C CYS A 97 8.83 6.46 2.73
N GLY A 98 7.68 6.08 2.14
CA GLY A 98 7.43 6.23 0.71
C GLY A 98 7.50 7.69 0.25
N LEU A 99 6.80 8.59 0.94
CA LEU A 99 6.84 10.03 0.65
C LEU A 99 8.25 10.62 0.87
N ARG A 100 8.96 10.18 1.91
CA ARG A 100 10.32 10.62 2.18
C ARG A 100 11.29 10.19 1.07
N THR A 101 11.18 8.96 0.57
CA THR A 101 11.97 8.49 -0.58
C THR A 101 11.63 9.30 -1.83
N ALA A 102 10.34 9.53 -2.10
CA ALA A 102 9.89 10.31 -3.24
C ALA A 102 10.52 11.72 -3.28
N ILE A 103 10.64 12.38 -2.11
CA ILE A 103 11.26 13.70 -1.97
C ILE A 103 12.75 13.70 -2.39
N ASP A 104 13.56 12.74 -1.96
CA ASP A 104 14.99 12.70 -2.37
C ASP A 104 15.14 12.33 -3.85
N LEU A 105 14.28 11.45 -4.38
CA LEU A 105 14.27 11.12 -5.81
C LEU A 105 13.89 12.34 -6.68
N SER A 106 12.96 13.16 -6.20
CA SER A 106 12.62 14.43 -6.86
C SER A 106 13.79 15.42 -6.80
N PHE A 107 14.49 15.55 -5.66
CA PHE A 107 15.70 16.39 -5.59
C PHE A 107 16.82 15.91 -6.53
N LEU A 108 16.92 14.61 -6.78
CA LEU A 108 17.84 14.05 -7.79
C LEU A 108 17.47 14.41 -9.24
N GLY A 109 16.23 14.85 -9.48
CA GLY A 109 15.71 15.21 -10.79
C GLY A 109 14.87 14.12 -11.48
N ALA A 110 14.54 13.02 -10.78
CA ALA A 110 13.73 11.96 -11.35
C ALA A 110 12.27 12.40 -11.56
N LYS A 111 11.59 11.79 -12.55
CA LYS A 111 10.12 11.82 -12.59
C LYS A 111 9.63 10.83 -11.55
N VAL A 112 8.86 11.29 -10.58
CA VAL A 112 8.37 10.45 -9.47
C VAL A 112 6.85 10.44 -9.48
N VAL A 113 6.29 9.23 -9.48
CA VAL A 113 4.85 8.97 -9.32
C VAL A 113 4.67 8.12 -8.05
N VAL A 114 3.74 8.51 -7.20
CA VAL A 114 3.35 7.77 -5.99
C VAL A 114 1.92 7.29 -6.16
N ILE A 115 1.67 6.02 -5.91
CA ILE A 115 0.31 5.45 -5.85
C ILE A 115 -0.01 5.02 -4.42
N GLU A 116 -1.19 5.37 -3.94
CA GLU A 116 -1.68 5.04 -2.60
C GLU A 116 -3.11 4.52 -2.70
N LYS A 117 -3.36 3.37 -2.07
CA LYS A 117 -4.67 2.72 -2.13
C LYS A 117 -5.74 3.42 -1.31
N ARG A 118 -5.35 4.22 -0.32
CA ARG A 118 -6.24 5.02 0.53
C ARG A 118 -6.33 6.45 0.02
N ASP A 119 -7.32 7.20 0.50
CA ASP A 119 -7.47 8.63 0.25
C ASP A 119 -7.46 9.48 1.53
N ALA A 120 -7.17 8.86 2.67
CA ALA A 120 -7.11 9.50 3.97
C ALA A 120 -5.91 9.00 4.79
N PHE A 121 -5.26 9.94 5.47
CA PHE A 121 -4.28 9.64 6.52
C PHE A 121 -4.99 9.59 7.86
N SER A 122 -5.21 8.37 8.35
CA SER A 122 -6.20 8.11 9.39
C SER A 122 -5.64 7.48 10.67
N ARG A 123 -4.32 7.26 10.73
CA ARG A 123 -3.65 6.64 11.88
C ARG A 123 -3.22 7.72 12.87
N ASN A 124 -3.76 7.67 14.09
CA ASN A 124 -3.45 8.63 15.15
C ASN A 124 -2.21 8.26 15.96
N ASN A 125 -1.82 6.98 16.00
CA ASN A 125 -0.65 6.50 16.74
C ASN A 125 0.58 7.39 16.52
N VAL A 126 1.35 7.56 17.59
CA VAL A 126 2.45 8.52 17.66
C VAL A 126 3.79 7.80 17.48
N LEU A 127 4.67 8.42 16.69
CA LEU A 127 5.97 7.91 16.30
C LEU A 127 7.06 8.71 16.99
N HIS A 128 7.96 8.03 17.69
CA HIS A 128 9.19 8.64 18.16
C HIS A 128 10.12 9.01 16.99
N LEU A 129 10.85 10.11 17.14
CA LEU A 129 11.74 10.71 16.17
C LEU A 129 13.15 10.84 16.75
N TRP A 130 14.11 10.18 16.12
CA TRP A 130 15.52 10.40 16.47
C TRP A 130 15.95 11.84 16.12
N PRO A 131 16.98 12.38 16.80
CA PRO A 131 17.45 13.75 16.57
C PRO A 131 17.73 14.11 15.11
N PHE A 132 18.30 13.19 14.33
CA PHE A 132 18.57 13.44 12.91
C PHE A 132 17.27 13.55 12.08
N THR A 133 16.22 12.82 12.43
CA THR A 133 14.93 12.88 11.71
C THR A 133 14.21 14.20 12.00
N ILE A 134 14.29 14.70 13.24
CA ILE A 134 13.81 16.04 13.61
C ILE A 134 14.57 17.10 12.79
N HIS A 135 15.91 16.99 12.72
CA HIS A 135 16.74 17.90 11.93
C HIS A 135 16.39 17.86 10.43
N ASP A 136 16.23 16.66 9.86
CA ASP A 136 15.83 16.45 8.46
C ASP A 136 14.48 17.10 8.15
N LEU A 137 13.45 16.81 8.95
CA LEU A 137 12.11 17.37 8.79
C LEU A 137 12.06 18.89 9.00
N ARG A 138 12.83 19.44 9.96
CA ARG A 138 13.02 20.90 10.09
C ARG A 138 13.71 21.50 8.86
N GLY A 139 14.61 20.75 8.23
CA GLY A 139 15.27 21.06 6.96
C GLY A 139 14.31 21.08 5.77
N LEU A 140 13.26 20.25 5.80
CA LEU A 140 12.17 20.24 4.81
C LEU A 140 11.04 21.24 5.11
N GLY A 141 11.15 22.01 6.20
CA GLY A 141 10.17 23.02 6.55
C GLY A 141 8.97 22.51 7.35
N ALA A 142 9.07 21.38 8.04
CA ALA A 142 7.99 20.78 8.84
C ALA A 142 7.25 21.78 9.75
N LYS A 143 7.97 22.68 10.44
CA LYS A 143 7.38 23.72 11.31
C LYS A 143 6.45 24.71 10.58
N LYS A 144 6.60 24.86 9.25
CA LYS A 144 5.72 25.67 8.42
C LYS A 144 4.35 25.02 8.22
N PHE A 145 4.34 23.70 8.05
CA PHE A 145 3.13 22.91 7.81
C PHE A 145 2.48 22.43 9.10
N TYR A 146 3.25 22.36 10.19
CA TYR A 146 2.79 21.97 11.50
C TYR A 146 3.52 22.79 12.58
N GLY A 147 2.86 23.83 13.09
CA GLY A 147 3.47 24.78 14.02
C GLY A 147 3.97 24.16 15.34
N LYS A 148 3.30 23.09 15.80
CA LYS A 148 3.66 22.34 17.02
C LYS A 148 4.83 21.36 16.82
N PHE A 149 5.32 21.19 15.59
CA PHE A 149 6.35 20.18 15.27
C PHE A 149 7.59 20.32 16.16
N CYS A 150 7.79 19.32 17.03
CA CYS A 150 8.91 19.25 17.99
C CYS A 150 9.17 20.59 18.70
N ALA A 151 8.10 21.21 19.23
CA ALA A 151 8.19 22.40 20.06
C ALA A 151 8.71 22.03 21.46
N GLY A 152 9.65 22.81 22.00
CA GLY A 152 10.30 22.47 23.26
C GLY A 152 11.10 21.18 23.15
N SER A 153 10.85 20.24 24.06
CA SER A 153 11.49 18.92 24.14
C SER A 153 10.74 17.81 23.41
N ILE A 154 9.62 18.10 22.73
CA ILE A 154 8.83 17.08 22.00
C ILE A 154 9.70 16.41 20.92
N ASP A 155 9.77 15.09 20.95
CA ASP A 155 10.57 14.26 20.04
C ASP A 155 9.73 13.20 19.29
N HIS A 156 8.43 13.44 19.14
CA HIS A 156 7.51 12.54 18.47
C HIS A 156 6.49 13.28 17.59
N ILE A 157 5.76 12.51 16.77
CA ILE A 157 4.70 13.02 15.89
C ILE A 157 3.68 11.92 15.55
N SER A 158 2.39 12.25 15.47
CA SER A 158 1.39 11.31 14.92
C SER A 158 1.66 10.91 13.47
N ILE A 159 1.36 9.65 13.12
CA ILE A 159 1.59 9.11 11.76
C ILE A 159 0.93 10.00 10.70
N ARG A 160 -0.36 10.33 10.89
CA ARG A 160 -1.12 11.17 9.95
C ARG A 160 -0.49 12.54 9.73
N GLN A 161 0.07 13.14 10.78
CA GLN A 161 0.64 14.48 10.69
C GLN A 161 1.98 14.48 9.97
N LEU A 162 2.80 13.45 10.19
CA LEU A 162 4.02 13.23 9.41
C LEU A 162 3.71 13.01 7.92
N GLN A 163 2.67 12.21 7.61
CA GLN A 163 2.22 12.02 6.24
C GLN A 163 1.76 13.34 5.60
N LEU A 164 1.01 14.20 6.30
CA LEU A 164 0.58 15.51 5.79
C LEU A 164 1.76 16.46 5.50
N ILE A 165 2.76 16.50 6.39
CA ILE A 165 3.97 17.31 6.18
C ILE A 165 4.68 16.86 4.90
N LEU A 166 4.95 15.56 4.78
CA LEU A 166 5.68 15.02 3.65
C LEU A 166 4.89 15.10 2.34
N LEU A 167 3.55 14.92 2.38
CA LEU A 167 2.67 15.12 1.23
C LEU A 167 2.77 16.54 0.69
N LYS A 168 2.74 17.55 1.58
CA LYS A 168 2.84 18.96 1.18
C LYS A 168 4.19 19.27 0.54
N VAL A 169 5.29 18.76 1.11
CA VAL A 169 6.62 18.90 0.52
C VAL A 169 6.69 18.21 -0.84
N ALA A 170 6.13 17.00 -0.95
CA ALA A 170 6.17 16.23 -2.18
C ALA A 170 5.44 16.93 -3.34
N LEU A 171 4.22 17.44 -3.07
CA LEU A 171 3.43 18.19 -4.04
C LEU A 171 4.15 19.45 -4.53
N ILE A 172 4.76 20.22 -3.61
CA ILE A 172 5.57 21.41 -3.96
C ILE A 172 6.71 21.07 -4.92
N LEU A 173 7.35 19.91 -4.72
CA LEU A 173 8.46 19.44 -5.56
C LEU A 173 8.00 18.84 -6.90
N GLY A 174 6.70 18.84 -7.20
CA GLY A 174 6.15 18.34 -8.46
C GLY A 174 6.06 16.82 -8.54
N ILE A 175 6.03 16.14 -7.39
CA ILE A 175 5.78 14.69 -7.32
C ILE A 175 4.30 14.44 -7.63
N GLU A 176 4.04 13.52 -8.54
CA GLU A 176 2.68 13.13 -8.93
C GLU A 176 2.16 12.07 -7.96
N ILE A 177 0.97 12.28 -7.38
CA ILE A 177 0.42 11.43 -6.32
C ILE A 177 -1.01 11.06 -6.68
N HIS A 178 -1.27 9.76 -6.77
CA HIS A 178 -2.60 9.21 -7.02
C HIS A 178 -3.09 8.43 -5.80
N VAL A 179 -4.21 8.85 -5.24
CA VAL A 179 -4.92 8.18 -4.14
C VAL A 179 -6.03 7.29 -4.69
N ASN A 180 -6.52 6.33 -3.89
CA ASN A 180 -7.47 5.30 -4.32
C ASN A 180 -6.98 4.44 -5.50
N VAL A 181 -5.67 4.20 -5.56
CA VAL A 181 -5.03 3.34 -6.56
C VAL A 181 -4.24 2.25 -5.85
N GLU A 182 -4.70 1.01 -5.95
CA GLU A 182 -4.02 -0.13 -5.38
C GLU A 182 -3.09 -0.76 -6.42
N PHE A 183 -1.82 -0.96 -6.06
CA PHE A 183 -0.89 -1.77 -6.83
C PHE A 183 -1.22 -3.25 -6.68
N GLN A 184 -1.27 -3.98 -7.78
CA GLN A 184 -1.55 -5.42 -7.79
C GLN A 184 -0.39 -6.25 -8.32
N GLY A 185 0.46 -5.70 -9.19
CA GLY A 185 1.59 -6.43 -9.76
C GLY A 185 2.34 -5.65 -10.84
N LEU A 186 3.38 -6.28 -11.39
CA LEU A 186 4.14 -5.74 -12.51
C LEU A 186 3.54 -6.22 -13.84
N VAL A 187 3.54 -5.34 -14.84
CA VAL A 187 3.27 -5.69 -16.24
C VAL A 187 4.61 -5.72 -16.97
N TYR A 188 4.95 -6.88 -17.49
CA TYR A 188 6.20 -7.14 -18.18
C TYR A 188 6.29 -6.39 -19.52
N PRO A 189 7.49 -5.94 -19.93
CA PRO A 189 7.74 -5.46 -21.28
C PRO A 189 7.35 -6.52 -22.33
N PRO A 190 6.54 -6.20 -23.37
CA PRO A 190 6.14 -7.17 -24.39
C PRO A 190 7.33 -7.69 -25.21
N GLU A 191 7.20 -8.87 -25.84
CA GLU A 191 8.25 -9.46 -26.70
C GLU A 191 8.34 -8.74 -28.06
N ASP A 192 7.19 -8.36 -28.62
CA ASP A 192 7.11 -7.61 -29.87
C ASP A 192 7.46 -6.13 -29.62
N GLN A 193 8.70 -5.79 -29.94
CA GLN A 193 9.33 -4.48 -29.70
C GLN A 193 9.76 -3.81 -31.02
N GLU A 194 9.33 -4.32 -32.19
CA GLU A 194 9.82 -3.89 -33.50
C GLU A 194 9.54 -2.41 -33.81
N ASN A 195 8.59 -1.78 -33.10
CA ASN A 195 8.11 -0.45 -33.44
C ASN A 195 8.10 0.58 -32.27
N GLU A 196 7.94 0.17 -31.00
CA GLU A 196 7.97 1.06 -29.82
C GLU A 196 8.61 0.32 -28.65
N ARG A 197 9.54 0.97 -27.96
CA ARG A 197 10.28 0.36 -26.86
C ARG A 197 9.50 0.44 -25.54
N ILE A 198 8.46 -0.39 -25.38
CA ILE A 198 7.57 -0.34 -24.20
C ILE A 198 8.27 -0.95 -22.99
N GLY A 199 8.47 -0.14 -21.95
CA GLY A 199 9.08 -0.56 -20.68
C GLY A 199 8.13 -1.22 -19.69
N TRP A 200 8.61 -1.35 -18.44
CA TRP A 200 7.86 -1.90 -17.33
C TRP A 200 6.71 -0.99 -16.91
N ARG A 201 5.56 -1.58 -16.61
CA ARG A 201 4.36 -0.87 -16.13
C ARG A 201 3.78 -1.54 -14.88
N ALA A 202 2.81 -0.90 -14.26
CA ALA A 202 2.12 -1.42 -13.08
C ALA A 202 0.70 -1.88 -13.42
N LEU A 203 0.35 -3.07 -12.94
CA LEU A 203 -1.04 -3.50 -12.83
C LEU A 203 -1.62 -2.83 -11.58
N VAL A 204 -2.67 -2.05 -11.77
CA VAL A 204 -3.32 -1.29 -10.70
C VAL A 204 -4.82 -1.49 -10.71
N HIS A 205 -5.46 -1.28 -9.55
CA HIS A 205 -6.89 -1.19 -9.43
C HIS A 205 -7.30 0.24 -9.01
N PRO A 206 -8.25 0.88 -9.73
CA PRO A 206 -8.88 0.41 -10.96
C PRO A 206 -7.93 0.45 -12.17
N LYS A 207 -8.02 -0.56 -13.06
CA LYS A 207 -7.13 -0.69 -14.23
C LYS A 207 -7.30 0.41 -15.28
N THR A 208 -8.38 1.18 -15.21
CA THR A 208 -8.66 2.31 -16.10
C THR A 208 -7.93 3.59 -15.70
N HIS A 209 -7.28 3.61 -14.52
CA HIS A 209 -6.60 4.78 -14.00
C HIS A 209 -5.40 5.19 -14.91
N PRO A 210 -5.16 6.50 -15.16
CA PRO A 210 -4.07 7.00 -16.01
C PRO A 210 -2.69 6.39 -15.77
N VAL A 211 -2.37 6.07 -14.51
CA VAL A 211 -1.07 5.48 -14.13
C VAL A 211 -0.81 4.11 -14.77
N SER A 212 -1.82 3.42 -15.31
CA SER A 212 -1.64 2.18 -16.07
C SER A 212 -0.81 2.37 -17.34
N GLU A 213 -0.74 3.59 -17.89
CA GLU A 213 0.15 3.93 -19.01
C GLU A 213 1.57 4.32 -18.57
N TYR A 214 1.80 4.47 -17.27
CA TYR A 214 3.08 4.97 -16.76
C TYR A 214 4.16 3.89 -16.82
N GLU A 215 5.15 4.11 -17.70
CA GLU A 215 6.37 3.32 -17.79
C GLU A 215 7.44 3.83 -16.83
N PHE A 216 8.15 2.92 -16.16
CA PHE A 216 9.19 3.25 -15.17
C PHE A 216 10.37 2.27 -15.23
N GLU A 217 11.55 2.75 -14.83
CA GLU A 217 12.76 1.93 -14.72
C GLU A 217 13.14 1.66 -13.25
N VAL A 218 12.46 2.32 -12.31
CA VAL A 218 12.64 2.15 -10.87
C VAL A 218 11.28 1.97 -10.20
N ILE A 219 11.15 0.98 -9.31
CA ILE A 219 9.99 0.83 -8.44
C ILE A 219 10.42 0.63 -6.98
N ILE A 220 9.78 1.37 -6.07
CA ILE A 220 10.06 1.31 -4.63
C ILE A 220 8.80 0.89 -3.85
N GLY A 221 8.86 -0.22 -3.13
CA GLY A 221 7.81 -0.69 -2.24
C GLY A 221 7.90 -0.02 -0.85
N GLY A 222 7.00 0.93 -0.58
CA GLY A 222 6.85 1.63 0.70
C GLY A 222 5.45 1.44 1.33
N ASP A 223 4.81 0.32 1.01
CA ASP A 223 3.43 -0.08 1.30
C ASP A 223 3.24 -0.79 2.65
N GLY A 224 4.32 -0.88 3.44
CA GLY A 224 4.34 -1.38 4.81
C GLY A 224 4.42 -2.90 4.89
N ARG A 225 3.81 -3.49 5.93
CA ARG A 225 3.91 -4.92 6.27
C ARG A 225 3.50 -5.87 5.13
N ARG A 226 2.51 -5.49 4.31
CA ARG A 226 1.95 -6.33 3.24
C ARG A 226 2.64 -6.09 1.90
N ASN A 227 3.98 -6.12 1.89
CA ASN A 227 4.79 -5.91 0.69
C ASN A 227 4.21 -6.61 -0.54
N THR A 228 3.77 -5.82 -1.51
CA THR A 228 3.15 -6.30 -2.75
C THR A 228 4.18 -6.62 -3.84
N LEU A 229 5.47 -6.39 -3.61
CA LEU A 229 6.52 -6.69 -4.59
C LEU A 229 7.07 -8.11 -4.40
N GLU A 230 7.07 -8.87 -5.49
CA GLU A 230 7.61 -10.22 -5.54
C GLU A 230 9.14 -10.26 -5.62
N GLY A 231 9.73 -11.39 -5.21
CA GLY A 231 11.18 -11.60 -5.23
C GLY A 231 11.91 -11.21 -3.94
N PHE A 232 11.18 -10.75 -2.92
CA PHE A 232 11.73 -10.42 -1.60
C PHE A 232 11.32 -11.46 -0.57
N ARG A 233 12.24 -12.40 -0.27
CA ARG A 233 12.02 -13.36 0.81
C ARG A 233 12.05 -12.65 2.16
N ARG A 234 11.23 -13.12 3.10
CA ARG A 234 11.11 -12.58 4.45
C ARG A 234 11.80 -13.49 5.46
N LYS A 235 12.70 -12.92 6.24
CA LYS A 235 13.21 -13.52 7.48
C LYS A 235 12.26 -13.17 8.61
N GLU A 236 11.71 -14.20 9.24
CA GLU A 236 10.93 -14.08 10.45
C GLU A 236 11.84 -14.20 11.68
N PHE A 237 11.78 -13.22 12.56
CA PHE A 237 12.40 -13.25 13.87
C PHE A 237 11.31 -13.44 14.91
N ARG A 238 11.19 -14.68 15.41
CA ARG A 238 10.20 -15.02 16.42
C ARG A 238 10.79 -14.90 17.81
N GLY A 239 10.26 -13.96 18.59
CA GLY A 239 10.57 -13.76 20.00
C GLY A 239 9.67 -14.58 20.92
N LYS A 240 9.70 -14.23 22.21
CA LYS A 240 8.64 -14.63 23.14
C LYS A 240 7.32 -13.98 22.72
N LEU A 241 6.20 -14.59 23.07
CA LEU A 241 4.87 -14.01 22.84
C LEU A 241 4.82 -12.60 23.42
N ALA A 242 4.58 -11.61 22.54
CA ALA A 242 4.51 -10.21 22.91
C ALA A 242 3.25 -9.60 22.26
N ILE A 243 2.36 -9.07 23.09
CA ILE A 243 1.09 -8.49 22.66
C ILE A 243 1.14 -7.00 22.97
N ALA A 244 1.10 -6.18 21.92
CA ALA A 244 1.07 -4.72 22.07
C ALA A 244 -0.36 -4.21 22.02
N ILE A 245 -0.66 -3.25 22.89
CA ILE A 245 -1.90 -2.47 22.87
C ILE A 245 -1.51 -1.02 22.63
N THR A 246 -2.15 -0.38 21.67
CA THR A 246 -2.08 1.08 21.50
C THR A 246 -3.43 1.70 21.80
N ALA A 247 -3.43 2.83 22.49
CA ALA A 247 -4.64 3.61 22.79
C ALA A 247 -4.39 5.10 22.55
N ASN A 248 -5.37 5.78 21.98
CA ASN A 248 -5.34 7.23 21.81
C ASN A 248 -6.52 7.85 22.56
N PHE A 249 -6.26 8.77 23.48
CA PHE A 249 -7.29 9.54 24.18
C PHE A 249 -7.30 11.00 23.70
N ILE A 250 -8.46 11.66 23.79
CA ILE A 250 -8.63 13.05 23.39
C ILE A 250 -7.73 13.95 24.24
N ASN A 251 -6.85 14.71 23.58
CA ASN A 251 -6.09 15.77 24.24
C ASN A 251 -6.78 17.12 24.02
N ARG A 252 -7.34 17.69 25.08
CA ARG A 252 -8.04 18.99 25.04
C ARG A 252 -7.10 20.18 25.19
N ASN A 253 -5.80 19.92 25.38
CA ASN A 253 -4.75 20.93 25.55
C ASN A 253 -5.01 21.86 26.75
N THR A 254 -5.65 21.36 27.81
CA THR A 254 -5.84 22.11 29.06
C THR A 254 -4.52 22.26 29.81
N THR A 255 -4.45 23.21 30.75
CA THR A 255 -3.26 23.42 31.59
C THR A 255 -2.97 22.22 32.51
N ALA A 256 -4.00 21.49 32.95
CA ALA A 256 -3.85 20.27 33.72
C ALA A 256 -3.20 19.16 32.87
N GLU A 257 -3.74 18.89 31.69
CA GLU A 257 -3.15 17.93 30.74
C GLU A 257 -1.72 18.30 30.36
N ALA A 258 -1.42 19.59 30.16
CA ALA A 258 -0.09 20.07 29.80
C ALA A 258 0.97 19.82 30.88
N LYS A 259 0.60 19.71 32.16
CA LYS A 259 1.52 19.46 33.29
C LYS A 259 1.90 17.98 33.47
N VAL A 260 1.10 17.04 32.98
CA VAL A 260 1.37 15.60 33.12
C VAL A 260 2.66 15.24 32.39
N GLU A 261 3.60 14.56 33.05
CA GLU A 261 4.86 14.19 32.41
C GLU A 261 4.68 13.02 31.43
N GLU A 262 5.44 13.04 30.34
CA GLU A 262 5.48 11.93 29.39
C GLU A 262 6.29 10.75 29.92
N ILE A 263 6.02 9.57 29.38
CA ILE A 263 6.73 8.33 29.75
C ILE A 263 7.49 7.87 28.50
N SER A 264 8.77 8.21 28.40
CA SER A 264 9.62 7.97 27.23
C SER A 264 10.10 6.50 27.07
N GLY A 265 9.39 5.55 27.69
CA GLY A 265 9.71 4.13 27.69
C GLY A 265 10.19 3.64 29.05
N VAL A 266 9.25 3.48 29.98
CA VAL A 266 9.52 2.79 31.24
C VAL A 266 9.38 1.29 30.96
N ALA A 267 10.51 0.61 30.76
CA ALA A 267 10.52 -0.85 30.66
C ALA A 267 10.58 -1.47 32.07
N PHE A 268 9.97 -2.65 32.23
CA PHE A 268 9.97 -3.41 33.49
C PHE A 268 11.36 -3.52 34.13
N ILE A 269 12.38 -3.69 33.29
CA ILE A 269 13.77 -3.84 33.70
C ILE A 269 14.27 -2.64 34.52
N PHE A 270 13.79 -1.43 34.23
CA PHE A 270 14.26 -0.18 34.86
C PHE A 270 13.37 0.29 36.00
N ASN A 271 12.09 -0.11 36.04
CA ASN A 271 11.15 0.32 37.09
C ASN A 271 10.23 -0.81 37.54
N GLN A 272 10.81 -1.89 38.09
CA GLN A 272 10.07 -3.07 38.51
C GLN A 272 8.98 -2.76 39.54
N LYS A 273 9.25 -1.82 40.46
CA LYS A 273 8.32 -1.41 41.50
C LYS A 273 7.02 -0.85 40.90
N PHE A 274 7.11 0.06 39.93
CA PHE A 274 5.93 0.61 39.26
C PHE A 274 5.04 -0.49 38.65
N PHE A 275 5.61 -1.49 37.99
CA PHE A 275 4.83 -2.57 37.39
C PHE A 275 4.27 -3.56 38.41
N GLN A 276 4.97 -3.78 39.52
CA GLN A 276 4.44 -4.57 40.64
C GLN A 276 3.24 -3.86 41.25
N ASP A 277 3.37 -2.56 41.55
CA ASP A 277 2.30 -1.72 42.11
C ASP A 277 1.09 -1.66 41.15
N LEU A 278 1.33 -1.51 39.84
CA LEU A 278 0.27 -1.57 38.81
C LEU A 278 -0.48 -2.90 38.86
N ARG A 279 0.26 -4.02 38.89
CA ARG A 279 -0.34 -5.37 38.91
C ARG A 279 -1.14 -5.60 40.18
N GLU A 280 -0.63 -5.19 41.33
CA GLU A 280 -1.30 -5.35 42.62
C GLU A 280 -2.56 -4.49 42.73
N ALA A 281 -2.51 -3.25 42.21
CA ALA A 281 -3.65 -2.32 42.27
C ALA A 281 -4.76 -2.62 41.25
N THR A 282 -4.40 -3.08 40.04
CA THR A 282 -5.33 -3.16 38.88
C THR A 282 -5.51 -4.57 38.32
N GLY A 283 -4.64 -5.51 38.69
CA GLY A 283 -4.54 -6.82 38.06
C GLY A 283 -3.88 -6.81 36.68
N ILE A 284 -3.39 -5.66 36.19
CA ILE A 284 -2.77 -5.50 34.88
C ILE A 284 -1.27 -5.78 34.97
N ASP A 285 -0.78 -6.77 34.22
CA ASP A 285 0.65 -7.11 34.12
C ASP A 285 1.22 -6.71 32.75
N LEU A 286 2.14 -5.73 32.76
CA LEU A 286 2.79 -5.15 31.59
C LEU A 286 4.31 -5.35 31.62
N GLU A 287 4.92 -5.47 30.45
CA GLU A 287 6.38 -5.48 30.28
C GLU A 287 6.96 -4.07 30.02
N ASN A 288 6.17 -3.20 29.38
CA ASN A 288 6.54 -1.83 29.05
C ASN A 288 5.27 -0.99 28.87
N ILE A 289 5.36 0.30 29.20
CA ILE A 289 4.37 1.32 28.84
C ILE A 289 5.09 2.61 28.43
N VAL A 290 4.58 3.23 27.37
CA VAL A 290 5.03 4.52 26.82
C VAL A 290 3.82 5.45 26.75
N TYR A 291 4.03 6.71 27.11
CA TYR A 291 3.03 7.77 27.00
C TYR A 291 3.64 8.97 26.27
N TYR A 292 3.02 9.38 25.17
CA TYR A 292 3.33 10.60 24.43
C TYR A 292 2.13 11.55 24.44
N LYS A 293 2.40 12.84 24.66
CA LYS A 293 1.40 13.90 24.62
C LYS A 293 1.50 14.63 23.28
N ASP A 294 0.71 14.16 22.32
CA ASP A 294 0.69 14.68 20.95
C ASP A 294 -0.68 15.29 20.64
N ASP A 295 -1.14 15.22 19.38
CA ASP A 295 -2.53 15.55 19.01
C ASP A 295 -3.57 14.72 19.81
N THR A 296 -3.14 13.60 20.37
CA THR A 296 -3.86 12.75 21.32
C THR A 296 -2.94 12.38 22.49
N HIS A 297 -3.50 11.99 23.62
CA HIS A 297 -2.73 11.28 24.66
C HIS A 297 -2.55 9.84 24.19
N TYR A 298 -1.37 9.54 23.66
CA TYR A 298 -1.07 8.25 23.05
C TYR A 298 -0.34 7.35 24.03
N PHE A 299 -0.84 6.12 24.17
CA PHE A 299 -0.20 5.08 24.95
C PHE A 299 0.11 3.88 24.06
N VAL A 300 1.30 3.30 24.26
CA VAL A 300 1.62 1.96 23.76
C VAL A 300 2.18 1.13 24.90
N MET A 301 1.64 -0.07 25.07
CA MET A 301 1.99 -0.97 26.16
C MET A 301 2.15 -2.40 25.65
N THR A 302 3.04 -3.15 26.26
CA THR A 302 3.21 -4.59 25.99
C THR A 302 2.61 -5.36 27.15
N ALA A 303 1.50 -6.07 26.92
CA ALA A 303 0.78 -6.81 27.94
C ALA A 303 1.14 -8.30 27.91
N LYS A 304 1.19 -8.93 29.09
CA LYS A 304 1.35 -10.38 29.19
C LYS A 304 0.04 -11.08 28.85
N LYS A 305 0.12 -12.21 28.13
CA LYS A 305 -1.06 -13.01 27.73
C LYS A 305 -1.96 -13.35 28.91
N GLN A 306 -1.39 -13.79 30.04
CA GLN A 306 -2.16 -14.20 31.20
C GLN A 306 -2.99 -13.04 31.78
N SER A 307 -2.42 -11.84 31.88
CA SER A 307 -3.12 -10.62 32.30
C SER A 307 -4.34 -10.32 31.42
N LEU A 308 -4.21 -10.49 30.09
CA LEU A 308 -5.31 -10.25 29.17
C LEU A 308 -6.43 -11.30 29.28
N LEU A 309 -6.09 -12.54 29.58
CA LEU A 309 -7.07 -13.61 29.86
C LEU A 309 -7.79 -13.35 31.18
N ASP A 310 -7.04 -13.03 32.24
CA ASP A 310 -7.57 -12.80 33.59
C ASP A 310 -8.51 -11.57 33.62
N LYS A 311 -8.19 -10.53 32.83
CA LYS A 311 -9.04 -9.33 32.67
C LYS A 311 -10.16 -9.52 31.63
N GLY A 312 -10.30 -10.70 31.04
CA GLY A 312 -11.35 -11.02 30.07
C GLY A 312 -11.23 -10.30 28.72
N VAL A 313 -10.07 -9.68 28.44
CA VAL A 313 -9.78 -9.06 27.13
C VAL A 313 -9.67 -10.13 26.05
N ILE A 314 -9.02 -11.24 26.37
CA ILE A 314 -8.95 -12.43 25.53
C ILE A 314 -9.92 -13.46 26.11
N ARG A 315 -10.82 -13.99 25.28
CA ARG A 315 -11.87 -14.93 25.70
C ARG A 315 -11.37 -16.36 25.86
N HIS A 316 -10.57 -16.83 24.90
CA HIS A 316 -10.02 -18.17 24.88
C HIS A 316 -8.52 -18.16 24.62
N ASP A 317 -7.79 -19.01 25.34
CA ASP A 317 -6.34 -19.19 25.14
C ASP A 317 -6.06 -20.12 23.96
N TYR A 318 -5.88 -19.52 22.77
CA TYR A 318 -5.44 -20.24 21.58
C TYR A 318 -3.91 -20.29 21.48
N ALA A 319 -3.37 -21.42 21.03
CA ALA A 319 -1.93 -21.58 20.80
C ALA A 319 -1.41 -20.76 19.60
N ASP A 320 -2.26 -20.56 18.60
CA ASP A 320 -1.97 -19.75 17.42
C ASP A 320 -2.23 -18.27 17.69
N THR A 321 -1.27 -17.38 17.39
CA THR A 321 -1.37 -15.95 17.74
C THR A 321 -2.38 -15.21 16.88
N GLU A 322 -2.59 -15.62 15.64
CA GLU A 322 -3.58 -15.02 14.74
C GLU A 322 -5.00 -15.31 15.26
N LEU A 323 -5.27 -16.54 15.67
CA LEU A 323 -6.53 -16.91 16.34
C LEU A 323 -6.67 -16.25 17.71
N LEU A 324 -5.59 -16.18 18.50
CA LEU A 324 -5.58 -15.57 19.82
C LEU A 324 -6.00 -14.09 19.78
N LEU A 325 -5.48 -13.34 18.80
CA LEU A 325 -5.72 -11.91 18.63
C LEU A 325 -6.83 -11.60 17.60
N SER A 326 -7.58 -12.63 17.18
CA SER A 326 -8.68 -12.47 16.24
C SER A 326 -9.82 -11.63 16.85
N ARG A 327 -10.55 -10.92 15.99
CA ARG A 327 -11.70 -10.07 16.41
C ARG A 327 -12.79 -10.84 17.15
N GLU A 328 -12.93 -12.15 16.90
CA GLU A 328 -13.92 -13.00 17.57
C GLU A 328 -13.50 -13.35 19.00
N ASN A 329 -12.19 -13.39 19.26
CA ASN A 329 -11.60 -13.78 20.53
C ASN A 329 -11.27 -12.60 21.45
N VAL A 330 -11.21 -11.38 20.91
CA VAL A 330 -10.96 -10.15 21.66
C VAL A 330 -12.28 -9.50 22.08
N ASP A 331 -12.47 -9.32 23.38
CA ASP A 331 -13.58 -8.52 23.91
C ASP A 331 -13.22 -7.04 23.89
N GLN A 332 -13.91 -6.29 23.04
CA GLN A 332 -13.58 -4.88 22.79
C GLN A 332 -13.85 -3.98 24.00
N GLU A 333 -14.89 -4.24 24.80
CA GLU A 333 -15.20 -3.44 25.99
C GLU A 333 -14.16 -3.69 27.09
N ALA A 334 -13.79 -4.95 27.29
CA ALA A 334 -12.72 -5.30 28.23
C ALA A 334 -11.38 -4.67 27.79
N LEU A 335 -11.06 -4.67 26.48
CA LEU A 335 -9.86 -4.02 25.95
C LEU A 335 -9.85 -2.51 26.22
N LEU A 336 -10.98 -1.82 26.04
CA LEU A 336 -11.11 -0.40 26.34
C LEU A 336 -10.85 -0.12 27.83
N ASN A 337 -11.43 -0.91 28.71
CA ASN A 337 -11.25 -0.76 30.15
C ASN A 337 -9.80 -1.04 30.56
N TYR A 338 -9.21 -2.12 30.04
CA TYR A 338 -7.81 -2.48 30.28
C TYR A 338 -6.86 -1.33 29.89
N ALA A 339 -7.02 -0.79 28.69
CA ALA A 339 -6.17 0.30 28.20
C ALA A 339 -6.36 1.60 28.99
N ARG A 340 -7.61 1.94 29.35
CA ARG A 340 -7.93 3.13 30.16
C ARG A 340 -7.33 3.03 31.56
N GLU A 341 -7.52 1.90 32.24
CA GLU A 341 -7.02 1.68 33.60
C GLU A 341 -5.49 1.69 33.66
N ALA A 342 -4.82 1.05 32.69
CA ALA A 342 -3.37 1.12 32.57
C ALA A 342 -2.87 2.57 32.34
N ALA A 343 -3.51 3.32 31.46
CA ALA A 343 -3.17 4.73 31.17
C ALA A 343 -3.36 5.63 32.40
N ASP A 344 -4.50 5.49 33.08
CA ASP A 344 -4.85 6.29 34.26
C ASP A 344 -3.85 6.07 35.40
N PHE A 345 -3.54 4.80 35.70
CA PHE A 345 -2.55 4.46 36.71
C PHE A 345 -1.16 4.99 36.34
N SER A 346 -0.74 4.81 35.08
CA SER A 346 0.60 5.22 34.64
C SER A 346 0.84 6.72 34.69
N THR A 347 -0.22 7.53 34.66
CA THR A 347 -0.16 8.99 34.76
C THR A 347 -0.54 9.49 36.16
N ASN A 348 -0.58 8.61 37.16
CA ASN A 348 -0.97 8.92 38.55
C ASN A 348 -2.32 9.65 38.63
N GLN A 349 -3.26 9.32 37.73
CA GLN A 349 -4.59 9.94 37.63
C GLN A 349 -4.55 11.47 37.44
N GLN A 350 -3.44 12.01 36.91
CA GLN A 350 -3.29 13.45 36.67
C GLN A 350 -3.97 13.91 35.38
N LEU A 351 -4.29 12.99 34.46
CA LEU A 351 -5.09 13.29 33.29
C LEU A 351 -6.57 13.46 33.69
N PRO A 352 -7.21 14.63 33.45
CA PRO A 352 -8.57 14.89 33.97
C PRO A 352 -9.66 13.95 33.44
N SER A 353 -9.46 13.41 32.24
CA SER A 353 -10.42 12.54 31.54
C SER A 353 -9.70 11.70 30.50
N LEU A 354 -10.06 10.42 30.41
CA LEU A 354 -9.54 9.47 29.41
C LEU A 354 -10.64 9.04 28.44
N ASP A 355 -11.12 10.02 27.68
CA ASP A 355 -12.07 9.78 26.59
C ASP A 355 -11.30 9.30 25.36
N PHE A 356 -11.70 8.17 24.79
CA PHE A 356 -11.04 7.66 23.59
C PHE A 356 -11.21 8.62 22.41
N ALA A 357 -10.11 8.85 21.68
CA ALA A 357 -10.18 9.41 20.34
C ALA A 357 -10.90 8.43 19.41
N ILE A 358 -11.31 8.92 18.24
CA ILE A 358 -12.04 8.12 17.27
C ILE A 358 -11.12 7.71 16.12
N ASN A 359 -11.13 6.43 15.80
CA ASN A 359 -10.39 5.85 14.68
C ASN A 359 -11.15 6.05 13.34
N HIS A 360 -10.59 5.54 12.25
CA HIS A 360 -11.15 5.70 10.90
C HIS A 360 -12.46 4.94 10.65
N TYR A 361 -12.87 4.07 11.56
CA TYR A 361 -14.17 3.39 11.51
C TYR A 361 -15.24 4.07 12.37
N GLY A 362 -14.92 5.20 13.01
CA GLY A 362 -15.86 5.84 13.93
C GLY A 362 -15.92 5.17 15.31
N GLN A 363 -14.94 4.33 15.65
CA GLN A 363 -14.88 3.58 16.91
C GLN A 363 -13.81 4.14 17.84
N PRO A 364 -13.90 3.89 19.17
CA PRO A 364 -12.83 4.19 20.11
C PRO A 364 -11.47 3.66 19.64
N ASP A 365 -10.44 4.50 19.69
CA ASP A 365 -9.13 4.23 19.11
C ASP A 365 -8.23 3.43 20.06
N VAL A 366 -8.53 2.14 20.15
CA VAL A 366 -7.70 1.10 20.80
C VAL A 366 -7.49 -0.06 19.84
N ALA A 367 -6.28 -0.61 19.81
CA ALA A 367 -5.96 -1.75 18.95
C ALA A 367 -4.90 -2.66 19.60
N MET A 368 -5.03 -3.96 19.33
CA MET A 368 -4.06 -5.00 19.70
C MET A 368 -3.23 -5.45 18.49
N PHE A 369 -1.94 -5.71 18.71
CA PHE A 369 -0.99 -6.12 17.69
C PHE A 369 -0.10 -7.26 18.17
N ASP A 370 0.23 -8.15 17.25
CA ASP A 370 1.22 -9.21 17.48
C ASP A 370 2.64 -8.66 17.28
N PHE A 371 3.43 -8.65 18.36
CA PHE A 371 4.87 -8.34 18.34
C PHE A 371 5.75 -9.59 18.49
N THR A 372 5.15 -10.78 18.46
CA THR A 372 5.87 -12.05 18.58
C THR A 372 6.79 -12.28 17.38
N CYS A 373 6.32 -11.93 16.19
CA CYS A 373 7.03 -12.13 14.93
C CYS A 373 7.33 -10.79 14.29
N MET A 374 8.62 -10.48 14.16
CA MET A 374 9.11 -9.35 13.37
C MET A 374 9.66 -9.85 12.04
N TYR A 375 9.36 -9.15 10.96
CA TYR A 375 9.83 -9.51 9.63
C TYR A 375 10.88 -8.53 9.10
N ALA A 376 11.91 -9.07 8.43
CA ALA A 376 12.84 -8.29 7.62
C ALA A 376 13.00 -8.94 6.25
N SER A 377 13.20 -8.13 5.21
CA SER A 377 13.53 -8.66 3.89
C SER A 377 14.96 -9.25 3.90
N GLU A 378 15.22 -10.31 3.13
CA GLU A 378 16.58 -10.86 2.98
C GLU A 378 17.53 -9.87 2.30
N ASN A 379 16.99 -9.13 1.32
CA ASN A 379 17.67 -8.15 0.50
C ASN A 379 16.84 -6.86 0.46
N ALA A 380 17.49 -5.72 0.30
CA ALA A 380 16.82 -4.44 0.17
C ALA A 380 16.44 -4.10 -1.27
N ALA A 381 17.18 -4.61 -2.25
CA ALA A 381 16.93 -4.40 -3.66
C ALA A 381 17.16 -5.66 -4.50
N LEU A 382 16.62 -5.65 -5.72
CA LEU A 382 16.85 -6.61 -6.79
C LEU A 382 16.71 -5.91 -8.15
N VAL A 383 17.22 -6.52 -9.20
CA VAL A 383 17.05 -6.05 -10.58
C VAL A 383 16.34 -7.13 -11.38
N ARG A 384 15.34 -6.72 -12.17
CA ARG A 384 14.66 -7.58 -13.15
C ARG A 384 15.03 -7.07 -14.54
N GLU A 385 15.30 -7.98 -15.45
CA GLU A 385 15.53 -7.64 -16.85
C GLU A 385 14.72 -8.60 -17.73
N GLN A 386 13.96 -8.01 -18.65
CA GLN A 386 13.19 -8.74 -19.64
C GLN A 386 13.14 -7.96 -20.93
N ASN A 387 13.33 -8.64 -22.07
CA ASN A 387 13.30 -8.04 -23.41
C ASN A 387 14.19 -6.78 -23.54
N GLY A 388 15.34 -6.78 -22.86
CA GLY A 388 16.29 -5.65 -22.88
C GLY A 388 15.85 -4.41 -22.09
N HIS A 389 14.86 -4.54 -21.21
CA HIS A 389 14.41 -3.51 -20.27
C HIS A 389 14.73 -3.92 -18.84
N GLN A 390 15.58 -3.12 -18.19
CA GLN A 390 15.93 -3.31 -16.77
C GLN A 390 14.98 -2.53 -15.86
N LEU A 391 14.63 -3.15 -14.73
CA LEU A 391 13.84 -2.57 -13.66
C LEU A 391 14.59 -2.74 -12.34
N LEU A 392 14.94 -1.63 -11.72
CA LEU A 392 15.47 -1.59 -10.35
C LEU A 392 14.32 -1.62 -9.36
N VAL A 393 14.29 -2.61 -8.48
CA VAL A 393 13.23 -2.85 -7.50
C VAL A 393 13.83 -2.75 -6.10
N ALA A 394 13.25 -1.95 -5.20
CA ALA A 394 13.72 -1.89 -3.81
C ALA A 394 12.60 -1.70 -2.79
N LEU A 395 12.89 -2.02 -1.52
CA LEU A 395 11.97 -1.86 -0.39
C LEU A 395 12.45 -0.75 0.56
N VAL A 396 11.48 -0.09 1.21
CA VAL A 396 11.75 0.97 2.20
C VAL A 396 10.72 0.99 3.33
N GLY A 397 11.15 1.35 4.54
CA GLY A 397 10.28 1.42 5.71
C GLY A 397 9.91 0.04 6.26
N ASP A 398 8.69 -0.12 6.76
CA ASP A 398 8.24 -1.37 7.39
C ASP A 398 8.20 -2.55 6.41
N SER A 399 8.08 -2.28 5.09
CA SER A 399 8.24 -3.31 4.07
C SER A 399 9.69 -3.76 3.94
N LEU A 400 10.70 -3.04 4.43
CA LEU A 400 12.09 -3.52 4.43
C LEU A 400 12.41 -4.22 5.75
N LEU A 401 12.11 -3.56 6.86
CA LEU A 401 12.42 -4.00 8.22
C LEU A 401 11.32 -3.52 9.16
N GLU A 402 10.57 -4.46 9.73
CA GLU A 402 9.53 -4.12 10.70
C GLU A 402 10.15 -3.53 11.99
N PRO A 403 9.64 -2.39 12.48
CA PRO A 403 10.13 -1.80 13.71
C PRO A 403 9.46 -2.38 14.94
N PHE A 404 10.23 -2.54 16.01
CA PHE A 404 9.68 -2.69 17.35
C PHE A 404 9.31 -1.30 17.90
N TRP A 405 8.02 -0.98 17.94
CA TRP A 405 7.53 0.38 18.21
C TRP A 405 8.00 0.98 19.55
N PRO A 406 8.07 0.21 20.66
CA PRO A 406 8.54 0.76 21.94
C PRO A 406 10.01 1.24 21.92
N MET A 407 10.83 0.78 20.96
CA MET A 407 12.20 1.29 20.77
C MET A 407 12.27 2.50 19.83
N GLY A 408 11.15 2.94 19.25
CA GLY A 408 11.09 4.16 18.45
C GLY A 408 11.96 4.15 17.18
N THR A 409 12.22 2.97 16.58
CA THR A 409 13.19 2.82 15.48
C THR A 409 12.60 3.02 14.08
N GLY A 410 11.26 3.00 13.94
CA GLY A 410 10.58 2.94 12.64
C GLY A 410 10.91 4.08 11.69
N ILE A 411 10.68 5.34 12.11
CA ILE A 411 10.97 6.50 11.23
C ILE A 411 12.46 6.66 10.97
N ALA A 412 13.30 6.45 11.98
CA ALA A 412 14.75 6.55 11.83
C ALA A 412 15.28 5.57 10.78
N ARG A 413 15.01 4.27 10.94
CA ARG A 413 15.47 3.24 10.00
C ARG A 413 14.79 3.37 8.64
N GLY A 414 13.51 3.73 8.62
CA GLY A 414 12.79 4.01 7.38
C GLY A 414 13.40 5.17 6.58
N PHE A 415 13.79 6.26 7.24
CA PHE A 415 14.40 7.43 6.58
C PHE A 415 15.84 7.16 6.16
N LEU A 416 16.61 6.41 6.94
CA LEU A 416 17.92 5.93 6.52
C LEU A 416 17.82 5.08 5.26
N ALA A 417 16.89 4.11 5.23
CA ALA A 417 16.64 3.28 4.06
C ALA A 417 16.12 4.09 2.85
N ALA A 418 15.36 5.16 3.07
CA ALA A 418 14.93 6.08 2.02
C ALA A 418 16.12 6.81 1.39
N MET A 419 17.04 7.33 2.21
CA MET A 419 18.27 7.97 1.74
C MET A 419 19.19 6.98 1.01
N ASP A 420 19.32 5.75 1.52
CA ASP A 420 20.08 4.67 0.86
C ASP A 420 19.49 4.30 -0.50
N SER A 421 18.16 4.25 -0.60
CA SER A 421 17.47 3.94 -1.85
C SER A 421 17.63 5.08 -2.86
N ALA A 422 17.61 6.34 -2.42
CA ALA A 422 17.92 7.48 -3.28
C ALA A 422 19.38 7.46 -3.76
N TRP A 423 20.33 7.09 -2.90
CA TRP A 423 21.74 6.90 -3.29
C TRP A 423 21.91 5.79 -4.33
N MET A 424 21.22 4.67 -4.15
CA MET A 424 21.19 3.56 -5.09
C MET A 424 20.64 3.99 -6.46
N VAL A 425 19.50 4.70 -6.49
CA VAL A 425 18.90 5.21 -7.74
C VAL A 425 19.81 6.24 -8.42
N ARG A 426 20.53 7.05 -7.63
CA ARG A 426 21.56 7.95 -8.17
C ARG A 426 22.67 7.17 -8.85
N SER A 427 23.20 6.11 -8.22
CA SER A 427 24.25 5.26 -8.79
C SER A 427 23.78 4.59 -10.09
N TRP A 428 22.57 4.03 -10.08
CA TRP A 428 21.88 3.48 -11.24
C TRP A 428 21.80 4.46 -12.40
N SER A 429 21.31 5.67 -12.13
CA SER A 429 21.10 6.70 -13.16
C SER A 429 22.40 7.27 -13.72
N LEU A 430 23.51 7.12 -13.00
CA LEU A 430 24.85 7.49 -13.45
C LEU A 430 25.56 6.38 -14.24
N GLY A 431 24.90 5.24 -14.47
CA GLY A 431 25.38 4.17 -15.34
C GLY A 431 26.25 3.11 -14.64
N ALA A 432 26.23 3.03 -13.31
CA ALA A 432 26.85 1.90 -12.60
C ALA A 432 26.18 0.58 -13.02
N SER A 433 26.95 -0.51 -13.09
CA SER A 433 26.37 -1.79 -13.50
C SER A 433 25.38 -2.30 -12.45
N PRO A 434 24.33 -3.06 -12.84
CA PRO A 434 23.30 -3.50 -11.91
C PRO A 434 23.85 -4.26 -10.69
N LEU A 435 24.87 -5.11 -10.87
CA LEU A 435 25.47 -5.87 -9.78
C LEU A 435 26.32 -5.00 -8.83
N GLU A 436 26.95 -3.93 -9.33
CA GLU A 436 27.64 -2.95 -8.48
C GLU A 436 26.64 -2.16 -7.64
N VAL A 437 25.55 -1.71 -8.25
CA VAL A 437 24.45 -1.01 -7.55
C VAL A 437 23.86 -1.88 -6.44
N LEU A 438 23.58 -3.16 -6.74
CA LEU A 438 23.06 -4.11 -5.75
C LEU A 438 24.09 -4.39 -4.64
N ALA A 439 25.37 -4.61 -4.98
CA ALA A 439 26.40 -4.89 -4.00
C ALA A 439 26.61 -3.73 -3.02
N GLU A 440 26.60 -2.50 -3.51
CA GLU A 440 26.63 -1.29 -2.67
C GLU A 440 25.40 -1.21 -1.77
N ARG A 441 24.19 -1.38 -2.34
CA ARG A 441 22.92 -1.28 -1.60
C ARG A 441 22.84 -2.29 -0.46
N GLU A 442 23.23 -3.53 -0.71
CA GLU A 442 23.20 -4.60 0.29
C GLU A 442 24.34 -4.45 1.33
N SER A 443 25.49 -3.91 0.93
CA SER A 443 26.58 -3.54 1.86
C SER A 443 26.17 -2.47 2.85
N ILE A 444 25.25 -1.57 2.46
CA ILE A 444 24.66 -0.58 3.36
C ILE A 444 23.54 -1.22 4.19
N TYR A 445 22.64 -2.00 3.56
CA TYR A 445 21.48 -2.62 4.21
C TYR A 445 21.84 -3.43 5.45
N ARG A 446 22.96 -4.19 5.41
CA ARG A 446 23.43 -4.99 6.56
C ARG A 446 23.57 -4.21 7.86
N LEU A 447 23.80 -2.89 7.79
CA LEU A 447 23.98 -2.03 8.95
C LEU A 447 22.63 -1.63 9.59
N LEU A 448 21.57 -1.59 8.79
CA LEU A 448 20.28 -1.00 9.16
C LEU A 448 19.68 -1.57 10.46
N PRO A 449 19.63 -2.90 10.69
CA PRO A 449 19.03 -3.46 11.91
C PRO A 449 19.80 -3.13 13.19
N GLN A 450 21.08 -2.77 13.07
CA GLN A 450 21.97 -2.48 14.20
C GLN A 450 22.04 -1.00 14.53
N THR A 451 21.48 -0.14 13.68
CA THR A 451 21.49 1.32 13.90
C THR A 451 20.81 1.71 15.20
N THR A 452 21.45 2.64 15.91
CA THR A 452 20.96 3.36 17.08
C THR A 452 21.39 4.83 16.98
N PRO A 453 20.82 5.76 17.74
CA PRO A 453 21.30 7.13 17.75
C PRO A 453 22.81 7.23 18.06
N GLU A 454 23.36 6.32 18.84
CA GLU A 454 24.75 6.29 19.33
C GLU A 454 25.76 5.87 18.24
N ASN A 455 25.40 4.95 17.36
CA ASN A 455 26.32 4.40 16.37
C ASN A 455 26.19 5.00 14.97
N VAL A 456 25.15 5.82 14.72
CA VAL A 456 25.09 6.68 13.53
C VAL A 456 25.84 7.99 13.77
N SER A 457 26.22 8.67 12.68
CA SER A 457 26.90 9.95 12.74
C SER A 457 26.10 10.98 13.55
N LYS A 458 26.76 11.73 14.44
CA LYS A 458 26.12 12.79 15.23
C LYS A 458 26.06 14.13 14.50
N ASN A 459 26.74 14.26 13.36
CA ASN A 459 26.81 15.51 12.60
C ASN A 459 25.62 15.67 11.65
N PHE A 460 24.43 15.87 12.22
CA PHE A 460 23.16 15.87 11.48
C PHE A 460 23.04 16.97 10.42
N SER A 461 23.79 18.07 10.55
CA SER A 461 23.81 19.15 9.56
C SER A 461 24.49 18.74 8.25
N HIS A 462 25.33 17.69 8.29
CA HIS A 462 26.06 17.14 7.13
C HIS A 462 25.37 15.91 6.54
N TYR A 463 24.28 15.41 7.13
CA TYR A 463 23.55 14.28 6.58
C TYR A 463 23.08 14.56 5.16
N SER A 464 23.41 13.65 4.26
CA SER A 464 22.96 13.62 2.87
C SER A 464 22.58 12.20 2.46
N ILE A 465 22.14 12.02 1.22
CA ILE A 465 21.92 10.69 0.63
C ILE A 465 23.21 9.85 0.59
N ASP A 466 24.39 10.49 0.51
CA ASP A 466 25.69 9.81 0.64
C ASP A 466 25.78 9.06 1.99
N PRO A 467 25.89 7.72 1.99
CA PRO A 467 25.91 6.91 3.20
C PRO A 467 27.13 7.19 4.09
N ALA A 468 28.25 7.68 3.53
CA ALA A 468 29.44 8.04 4.32
C ALA A 468 29.18 9.19 5.29
N THR A 469 28.16 10.02 5.03
CA THR A 469 27.77 11.11 5.94
C THR A 469 26.97 10.63 7.16
N ARG A 470 26.44 9.40 7.10
CA ARG A 470 25.46 8.85 8.05
C ARG A 470 26.01 7.66 8.84
N TYR A 471 26.78 6.80 8.19
CA TYR A 471 27.35 5.58 8.76
C TYR A 471 28.87 5.74 8.96
N PRO A 472 29.35 5.94 10.19
CA PRO A 472 30.77 6.03 10.46
C PRO A 472 31.51 4.77 10.02
N ASN A 473 32.66 4.94 9.37
CA ASN A 473 33.53 3.84 8.90
C ASN A 473 32.83 2.84 7.97
N ILE A 474 31.85 3.29 7.19
CA ILE A 474 31.15 2.42 6.25
C ILE A 474 32.09 1.86 5.19
N ASN A 475 32.06 0.53 5.03
CA ASN A 475 32.61 -0.14 3.86
C ASN A 475 31.47 -0.47 2.89
N VAL A 476 31.30 0.37 1.87
CA VAL A 476 30.30 0.19 0.80
C VAL A 476 30.64 -0.97 -0.15
N ASN A 477 31.88 -1.47 -0.12
CA ASN A 477 32.37 -2.60 -0.91
C ASN A 477 32.46 -3.89 -0.07
N PHE A 478 31.69 -3.99 1.02
CA PHE A 478 31.69 -5.16 1.90
C PHE A 478 31.24 -6.42 1.14
N LEU A 479 30.20 -6.31 0.33
CA LEU A 479 29.78 -7.32 -0.63
C LEU A 479 30.37 -7.00 -2.00
N ARG A 480 30.79 -8.05 -2.70
CA ARG A 480 31.25 -7.97 -4.09
C ARG A 480 30.09 -8.24 -5.06
N PRO A 481 30.12 -7.68 -6.29
CA PRO A 481 29.09 -7.93 -7.32
C PRO A 481 28.74 -9.41 -7.55
N GLN A 482 29.72 -10.32 -7.43
CA GLN A 482 29.50 -11.76 -7.60
C GLN A 482 28.57 -12.36 -6.52
N GLN A 483 28.55 -11.80 -5.31
CA GLN A 483 27.77 -12.32 -4.18
C GLN A 483 26.28 -11.98 -4.30
N VAL A 484 25.93 -10.98 -5.12
CA VAL A 484 24.56 -10.50 -5.32
C VAL A 484 23.97 -10.91 -6.67
N ARG A 485 24.61 -11.81 -7.42
CA ARG A 485 24.10 -12.30 -8.72
C ARG A 485 22.68 -12.87 -8.64
N HIS A 486 22.35 -13.52 -7.52
CA HIS A 486 21.01 -14.07 -7.27
C HIS A 486 19.92 -13.00 -7.12
N LEU A 487 20.29 -11.72 -7.01
CA LEU A 487 19.37 -10.58 -6.96
C LEU A 487 19.18 -9.93 -8.34
N TYR A 488 19.83 -10.45 -9.39
CA TYR A 488 19.61 -10.04 -10.78
C TYR A 488 18.89 -11.18 -11.51
N ASN A 489 17.62 -10.94 -11.87
CA ASN A 489 16.78 -11.90 -12.59
C ASN A 489 16.68 -11.53 -14.08
N THR A 490 17.21 -12.36 -14.96
CA THR A 490 17.23 -12.15 -16.43
C THR A 490 16.10 -12.85 -17.18
N GLY A 491 14.93 -13.04 -16.56
CA GLY A 491 13.74 -13.61 -17.23
C GLY A 491 13.81 -15.09 -17.63
N ASP A 492 14.97 -15.76 -17.55
CA ASP A 492 15.13 -17.18 -17.92
C ASP A 492 14.49 -18.17 -16.92
N LEU A 493 14.07 -17.69 -15.74
CA LEU A 493 13.20 -18.45 -14.86
C LEU A 493 11.76 -18.08 -15.21
N LYS A 494 11.21 -18.74 -16.24
CA LYS A 494 9.76 -18.84 -16.40
C LYS A 494 9.19 -19.40 -15.10
N ASP A 495 8.62 -18.54 -14.26
CA ASP A 495 7.84 -18.95 -13.11
C ASP A 495 6.66 -19.82 -13.64
N ILE A 496 6.65 -21.10 -13.25
CA ILE A 496 5.71 -22.15 -13.69
C ILE A 496 4.31 -21.94 -13.08
N HIS A 497 3.78 -20.71 -13.08
CA HIS A 497 2.48 -20.45 -12.46
C HIS A 497 1.56 -19.45 -13.14
N LEU A 498 1.79 -19.11 -14.42
CA LEU A 498 0.86 -18.24 -15.19
C LEU A 498 0.61 -18.69 -16.64
N GLU A 499 0.89 -19.94 -17.00
CA GLU A 499 0.48 -20.52 -18.31
C GLU A 499 -0.78 -21.39 -18.14
N ILE A 500 -1.96 -20.78 -17.96
CA ILE A 500 -3.25 -21.49 -18.16
C ILE A 500 -4.22 -20.77 -19.14
N GLU A 501 -3.99 -19.54 -19.58
CA GLU A 501 -4.99 -18.86 -20.45
C GLU A 501 -4.59 -18.55 -21.90
N ASN A 502 -3.36 -18.82 -22.36
CA ASN A 502 -2.93 -18.41 -23.71
C ASN A 502 -2.70 -19.54 -24.73
N PHE A 503 -3.29 -20.73 -24.54
CA PHE A 503 -3.10 -21.85 -25.46
C PHE A 503 -4.34 -22.22 -26.28
N VAL A 504 -5.04 -21.24 -26.87
CA VAL A 504 -5.91 -21.49 -28.03
C VAL A 504 -5.92 -20.26 -28.95
N ASN A 505 -4.98 -20.16 -29.90
CA ASN A 505 -5.30 -19.99 -31.32
C ASN A 505 -4.07 -19.75 -32.23
N SER A 506 -4.03 -20.60 -33.26
CA SER A 506 -3.48 -20.43 -34.61
C SER A 506 -1.98 -20.28 -34.86
N ARG A 507 -1.46 -21.33 -35.50
CA ARG A 507 -0.32 -21.35 -36.42
C ARG A 507 -0.71 -20.69 -37.75
N THR A 508 0.10 -19.76 -38.27
CA THR A 508 0.30 -19.50 -39.73
C THR A 508 1.54 -18.60 -39.95
N PRO A 509 2.14 -18.57 -41.16
CA PRO A 509 3.54 -18.16 -41.37
C PRO A 509 3.75 -16.66 -41.59
N LYS A 510 5.00 -16.24 -41.32
CA LYS A 510 5.54 -14.88 -41.38
C LYS A 510 5.42 -14.24 -42.77
N LEU A 511 4.97 -12.98 -42.80
CA LEU A 511 5.21 -12.01 -43.86
C LEU A 511 5.63 -10.66 -43.25
N THR A 512 6.67 -10.08 -43.83
CA THR A 512 7.33 -8.82 -43.48
C THR A 512 6.45 -7.60 -43.78
N ARG A 513 6.25 -6.64 -42.84
CA ARG A 513 6.09 -5.19 -43.15
C ARG A 513 5.87 -4.22 -41.96
N ASN A 514 6.68 -3.15 -42.01
CA ASN A 514 6.46 -1.71 -41.74
C ASN A 514 6.16 -1.13 -40.33
N GLU A 515 6.97 -0.09 -40.05
CA GLU A 515 7.14 0.83 -38.90
C GLU A 515 5.88 1.49 -38.26
N SER A 516 4.65 1.23 -38.75
CA SER A 516 3.43 1.93 -38.28
C SER A 516 2.65 1.23 -37.14
N VAL A 517 3.05 0.01 -36.77
CA VAL A 517 2.27 -0.89 -35.89
C VAL A 517 2.43 -0.56 -34.39
N ALA A 518 3.47 0.19 -34.00
CA ALA A 518 3.80 0.51 -32.61
C ALA A 518 2.75 1.24 -31.79
N ARG A 519 2.39 2.43 -32.29
CA ARG A 519 1.48 3.39 -31.67
C ARG A 519 0.08 2.78 -31.51
N SER A 520 -0.21 1.78 -32.34
CA SER A 520 -1.41 0.96 -32.36
C SER A 520 -1.55 0.08 -31.10
N SER A 521 -0.46 -0.44 -30.53
CA SER A 521 -0.53 -1.40 -29.41
C SER A 521 -0.92 -0.78 -28.06
N LYS A 522 -0.30 0.36 -27.70
CA LYS A 522 -0.68 1.15 -26.51
C LYS A 522 -2.08 1.71 -26.64
N LEU A 523 -2.39 2.28 -27.81
CA LEU A 523 -3.73 2.79 -28.11
C LEU A 523 -4.79 1.70 -27.98
N LEU A 524 -4.56 0.53 -28.60
CA LEU A 524 -5.47 -0.62 -28.51
C LEU A 524 -5.65 -1.06 -27.05
N SER A 525 -4.55 -1.20 -26.31
CA SER A 525 -4.58 -1.59 -24.89
C SER A 525 -5.37 -0.57 -24.04
N TRP A 526 -5.21 0.72 -24.32
CA TRP A 526 -5.97 1.78 -23.66
C TRP A 526 -7.45 1.69 -24.01
N CYS A 527 -7.80 1.57 -25.30
CA CYS A 527 -9.19 1.42 -25.75
C CYS A 527 -9.86 0.21 -25.11
N GLN A 528 -9.18 -0.94 -25.07
CA GLN A 528 -9.63 -2.15 -24.38
C GLN A 528 -9.95 -1.90 -22.91
N ARG A 529 -9.02 -1.30 -22.16
CA ARG A 529 -9.24 -0.99 -20.75
C ARG A 529 -10.42 -0.05 -20.54
N GLN A 530 -10.53 1.00 -21.36
CA GLN A 530 -11.58 2.02 -21.18
C GLN A 530 -12.97 1.52 -21.60
N THR A 531 -13.05 0.60 -22.57
CA THR A 531 -14.31 0.01 -23.04
C THR A 531 -14.71 -1.28 -22.30
N ASP A 532 -13.83 -1.82 -21.45
CA ASP A 532 -14.15 -3.02 -20.67
C ASP A 532 -15.38 -2.82 -19.76
N GLY A 533 -16.26 -3.83 -19.77
CA GLY A 533 -17.52 -3.84 -19.03
C GLY A 533 -18.71 -3.15 -19.72
N TYR A 534 -18.55 -2.60 -20.93
CA TYR A 534 -19.68 -2.09 -21.72
C TYR A 534 -20.35 -3.20 -22.53
N ALA A 535 -21.68 -3.29 -22.44
CA ALA A 535 -22.46 -4.27 -23.18
C ALA A 535 -22.32 -4.07 -24.70
N GLY A 536 -22.18 -5.17 -25.45
CA GLY A 536 -22.04 -5.14 -26.91
C GLY A 536 -20.70 -4.59 -27.43
N VAL A 537 -19.71 -4.36 -26.55
CA VAL A 537 -18.39 -3.84 -26.93
C VAL A 537 -17.29 -4.85 -26.58
N ASN A 538 -16.50 -5.21 -27.58
CA ASN A 538 -15.28 -5.99 -27.40
C ASN A 538 -14.21 -5.49 -28.37
N VAL A 539 -13.21 -4.76 -27.86
CA VAL A 539 -12.17 -4.16 -28.69
C VAL A 539 -11.01 -5.12 -28.87
N THR A 540 -10.89 -5.75 -30.03
CA THR A 540 -9.79 -6.68 -30.36
C THR A 540 -8.79 -6.10 -31.37
N ASP A 541 -9.18 -5.05 -32.09
CA ASP A 541 -8.39 -4.36 -33.10
C ASP A 541 -8.73 -2.86 -33.15
N LEU A 542 -8.09 -2.15 -34.08
CA LEU A 542 -8.33 -0.73 -34.37
C LEU A 542 -9.02 -0.53 -35.73
N THR A 543 -9.79 -1.55 -36.18
CA THR A 543 -10.60 -1.51 -37.41
C THR A 543 -12.01 -2.05 -37.13
N MET A 544 -12.21 -3.36 -37.25
CA MET A 544 -13.53 -4.01 -37.19
C MET A 544 -14.26 -3.82 -35.87
N SER A 545 -13.53 -3.74 -34.75
CA SER A 545 -14.10 -3.56 -33.41
C SER A 545 -14.87 -2.24 -33.24
N TRP A 546 -14.63 -1.28 -34.13
CA TRP A 546 -15.18 0.07 -34.07
C TRP A 546 -16.39 0.27 -34.97
N LYS A 547 -16.65 -0.69 -35.87
CA LYS A 547 -17.66 -0.56 -36.93
C LYS A 547 -19.07 -0.36 -36.39
N SER A 548 -19.44 -1.00 -35.26
CA SER A 548 -20.78 -0.87 -34.67
C SER A 548 -21.08 0.53 -34.11
N GLY A 549 -20.07 1.38 -33.93
CA GLY A 549 -20.17 2.68 -33.26
C GLY A 549 -20.20 2.61 -31.74
N LEU A 550 -20.59 1.46 -31.16
CA LEU A 550 -20.70 1.28 -29.71
C LEU A 550 -19.37 1.47 -28.99
N ALA A 551 -18.25 1.02 -29.58
CA ALA A 551 -16.92 1.20 -28.96
C ALA A 551 -16.56 2.69 -28.78
N LEU A 552 -16.88 3.54 -29.76
CA LEU A 552 -16.63 4.97 -29.67
C LEU A 552 -17.60 5.65 -28.69
N CYS A 553 -18.88 5.28 -28.73
CA CYS A 553 -19.87 5.70 -27.73
C CYS A 553 -19.43 5.34 -26.29
N ALA A 554 -18.86 4.16 -26.08
CA ALA A 554 -18.38 3.70 -24.77
C ALA A 554 -17.20 4.53 -24.27
N ILE A 555 -16.26 4.91 -25.16
CA ILE A 555 -15.16 5.82 -24.82
C ILE A 555 -15.71 7.19 -24.40
N ILE A 556 -16.66 7.76 -25.17
CA ILE A 556 -17.28 9.04 -24.84
C ILE A 556 -18.00 8.96 -23.49
N HIS A 557 -18.84 7.94 -23.29
CA HIS A 557 -19.58 7.72 -22.05
C HIS A 557 -18.66 7.55 -20.83
N ARG A 558 -17.51 6.87 -21.00
CA ARG A 558 -16.54 6.63 -19.93
C ARG A 558 -16.00 7.93 -19.31
N TYR A 559 -15.80 8.97 -20.13
CA TYR A 559 -15.24 10.24 -19.69
C TYR A 559 -16.29 11.35 -19.52
N ARG A 560 -17.36 11.31 -20.30
CA ARG A 560 -18.45 12.29 -20.33
C ARG A 560 -19.81 11.58 -20.42
N PRO A 561 -20.24 10.91 -19.34
CA PRO A 561 -21.53 10.22 -19.31
C PRO A 561 -22.72 11.20 -19.41
N ASP A 562 -22.48 12.49 -19.21
CA ASP A 562 -23.46 13.56 -19.40
C ASP A 562 -23.80 13.82 -20.88
N LEU A 563 -22.93 13.43 -21.81
CA LEU A 563 -23.10 13.70 -23.25
C LEU A 563 -23.80 12.58 -24.01
N ILE A 564 -23.89 11.38 -23.45
CA ILE A 564 -24.43 10.21 -24.13
C ILE A 564 -25.10 9.28 -23.13
N ASP A 565 -26.30 8.80 -23.42
CA ASP A 565 -26.95 7.73 -22.66
C ASP A 565 -26.62 6.39 -23.31
N PHE A 566 -25.54 5.75 -22.85
CA PHE A 566 -25.05 4.52 -23.47
C PHE A 566 -26.06 3.37 -23.38
N ASP A 567 -26.80 3.26 -22.27
CA ASP A 567 -27.73 2.17 -22.03
C ASP A 567 -28.95 2.22 -22.97
N SER A 568 -29.20 3.38 -23.59
CA SER A 568 -30.26 3.56 -24.59
C SER A 568 -29.88 3.12 -26.02
N LEU A 569 -28.60 2.82 -26.25
CA LEU A 569 -28.09 2.48 -27.58
C LEU A 569 -28.44 1.04 -27.95
N ASP A 570 -28.82 0.85 -29.21
CA ASP A 570 -29.10 -0.47 -29.80
C ASP A 570 -28.00 -0.80 -30.81
N GLU A 571 -27.42 -2.00 -30.68
CA GLU A 571 -26.32 -2.50 -31.51
C GLU A 571 -26.67 -2.58 -33.01
N HIS A 572 -27.96 -2.72 -33.33
CA HIS A 572 -28.44 -2.81 -34.72
C HIS A 572 -28.40 -1.45 -35.44
N ASN A 573 -28.39 -0.34 -34.70
CA ASN A 573 -28.42 1.01 -35.25
C ASN A 573 -27.02 1.55 -35.59
N VAL A 574 -26.26 0.78 -36.37
CA VAL A 574 -24.84 1.04 -36.68
C VAL A 574 -24.60 2.46 -37.21
N GLU A 575 -25.34 2.89 -38.23
CA GLU A 575 -25.20 4.23 -38.82
C GLU A 575 -25.45 5.33 -37.78
N LYS A 576 -26.53 5.20 -37.00
CA LYS A 576 -26.96 6.20 -36.01
C LYS A 576 -25.98 6.30 -34.85
N ASN A 577 -25.48 5.17 -34.34
CA ASN A 577 -24.53 5.15 -33.22
C ASN A 577 -23.20 5.80 -33.62
N ASN A 578 -22.70 5.48 -34.82
CA ASN A 578 -21.48 6.11 -35.33
C ASN A 578 -21.67 7.61 -35.54
N GLN A 579 -22.75 8.04 -36.18
CA GLN A 579 -23.01 9.46 -36.42
C GLN A 579 -23.13 10.23 -35.11
N LEU A 580 -23.84 9.67 -34.12
CA LEU A 580 -23.94 10.26 -32.78
C LEU A 580 -22.56 10.46 -32.14
N ALA A 581 -21.71 9.44 -32.18
CA ALA A 581 -20.37 9.53 -31.60
C ALA A 581 -19.49 10.57 -32.31
N PHE A 582 -19.56 10.63 -33.64
CA PHE A 582 -18.84 11.63 -34.44
C PHE A 582 -19.33 13.06 -34.18
N ASP A 583 -20.65 13.27 -34.12
CA ASP A 583 -21.24 14.59 -33.88
C ASP A 583 -20.89 15.10 -32.47
N ILE A 584 -20.96 14.23 -31.46
CA ILE A 584 -20.53 14.59 -30.09
C ILE A 584 -19.04 14.93 -30.09
N ALA A 585 -18.20 14.14 -30.75
CA ALA A 585 -16.77 14.35 -30.77
C ALA A 585 -16.36 15.65 -31.47
N GLU A 586 -17.00 15.98 -32.58
CA GLU A 586 -16.77 17.24 -33.29
C GLU A 586 -17.21 18.43 -32.44
N LYS A 587 -18.45 18.38 -31.92
CA LYS A 587 -19.06 19.51 -31.22
C LYS A 587 -18.45 19.77 -29.85
N GLU A 588 -18.23 18.73 -29.05
CA GLU A 588 -17.86 18.86 -27.63
C GLU A 588 -16.35 18.73 -27.41
N PHE A 589 -15.63 18.04 -28.30
CA PHE A 589 -14.19 17.81 -28.19
C PHE A 589 -13.37 18.49 -29.30
N GLY A 590 -14.01 19.02 -30.34
CA GLY A 590 -13.30 19.61 -31.49
C GLY A 590 -12.54 18.58 -32.33
N ILE A 591 -12.90 17.30 -32.23
CA ILE A 591 -12.26 16.21 -32.99
C ILE A 591 -13.05 16.02 -34.29
N SER A 592 -12.55 16.59 -35.39
CA SER A 592 -13.21 16.51 -36.70
C SER A 592 -13.38 15.05 -37.16
N PRO A 593 -14.57 14.69 -37.68
CA PRO A 593 -14.84 13.32 -38.11
C PRO A 593 -14.01 12.96 -39.34
N ILE A 594 -13.55 11.70 -39.39
CA ILE A 594 -12.81 11.15 -40.55
C ILE A 594 -13.74 10.56 -41.63
N MET A 595 -14.99 10.29 -41.27
CA MET A 595 -16.05 9.78 -42.14
C MET A 595 -17.42 10.00 -41.49
N THR A 596 -18.49 9.77 -42.23
CA THR A 596 -19.87 9.78 -41.73
C THR A 596 -20.28 8.44 -41.12
N GLY A 597 -21.33 8.43 -40.32
CA GLY A 597 -21.91 7.19 -39.78
C GLY A 597 -22.39 6.24 -40.87
N LYS A 598 -22.88 6.79 -42.00
CA LYS A 598 -23.32 6.01 -43.15
C LYS A 598 -22.15 5.33 -43.88
N GLU A 599 -21.05 6.04 -44.07
CA GLU A 599 -19.82 5.47 -44.61
C GLU A 599 -19.29 4.36 -43.69
N MET A 600 -19.25 4.57 -42.38
CA MET A 600 -18.83 3.55 -41.41
C MET A 600 -19.75 2.32 -41.39
N ALA A 601 -21.07 2.49 -41.55
CA ALA A 601 -22.01 1.37 -41.61
C ALA A 601 -21.84 0.52 -42.88
N SER A 602 -21.49 1.16 -43.99
CA SER A 602 -21.35 0.52 -45.31
C SER A 602 -19.94 0.00 -45.61
N VAL A 603 -18.90 0.51 -44.93
CA VAL A 603 -17.52 0.07 -45.16
C VAL A 603 -17.33 -1.38 -44.69
N GLY A 604 -16.66 -2.20 -45.49
CA GLY A 604 -16.32 -3.57 -45.12
C GLY A 604 -15.43 -3.59 -43.88
N GLU A 605 -14.20 -3.09 -44.06
CA GLU A 605 -13.21 -2.84 -43.02
C GLU A 605 -12.77 -1.37 -43.07
N PRO A 606 -12.84 -0.61 -41.97
CA PRO A 606 -12.37 0.78 -41.92
C PRO A 606 -10.86 0.89 -42.16
N ASP A 607 -10.41 1.96 -42.81
CA ASP A 607 -8.97 2.21 -42.99
C ASP A 607 -8.26 2.33 -41.63
N LYS A 608 -7.29 1.44 -41.39
CA LYS A 608 -6.58 1.35 -40.11
C LYS A 608 -5.81 2.62 -39.78
N LEU A 609 -5.21 3.27 -40.76
CA LEU A 609 -4.39 4.46 -40.52
C LEU A 609 -5.27 5.64 -40.11
N SER A 610 -6.39 5.86 -40.82
CA SER A 610 -7.39 6.86 -40.47
C SER A 610 -7.98 6.61 -39.08
N MET A 611 -8.35 5.36 -38.76
CA MET A 611 -8.85 5.00 -37.44
C MET A 611 -7.84 5.24 -36.33
N VAL A 612 -6.57 4.81 -36.51
CA VAL A 612 -5.50 5.07 -35.55
C VAL A 612 -5.31 6.57 -35.33
N MET A 613 -5.31 7.38 -36.40
CA MET A 613 -5.19 8.84 -36.29
C MET A 613 -6.36 9.46 -35.52
N TYR A 614 -7.59 9.02 -35.79
CA TYR A 614 -8.79 9.53 -35.12
C TYR A 614 -8.82 9.15 -33.64
N LEU A 615 -8.65 7.87 -33.32
CA LEU A 615 -8.66 7.35 -31.95
C LEU A 615 -7.50 7.90 -31.10
N THR A 616 -6.36 8.20 -31.72
CA THR A 616 -5.23 8.85 -31.03
C THR A 616 -5.62 10.22 -30.48
N GLN A 617 -6.53 10.97 -31.12
CA GLN A 617 -6.98 12.27 -30.61
C GLN A 617 -7.74 12.12 -29.29
N PHE A 618 -8.60 11.09 -29.17
CA PHE A 618 -9.27 10.74 -27.91
C PHE A 618 -8.27 10.29 -26.85
N TYR A 619 -7.30 9.45 -27.21
CA TYR A 619 -6.26 9.01 -26.30
C TYR A 619 -5.45 10.18 -25.73
N GLU A 620 -4.96 11.08 -26.59
CA GLU A 620 -4.19 12.26 -26.15
C GLU A 620 -5.02 13.20 -25.26
N MET A 621 -6.32 13.30 -25.52
CA MET A 621 -7.25 14.10 -24.71
C MET A 621 -7.53 13.48 -23.33
N PHE A 622 -7.69 12.16 -23.26
CA PHE A 622 -8.26 11.48 -22.08
C PHE A 622 -7.30 10.59 -21.29
N LYS A 623 -6.13 10.22 -21.82
CA LYS A 623 -5.15 9.33 -21.14
C LYS A 623 -4.75 9.81 -19.74
N ASP A 624 -4.80 11.12 -19.54
CA ASP A 624 -4.37 11.82 -18.34
C ASP A 624 -5.52 12.15 -17.37
N THR A 625 -6.76 11.83 -17.78
CA THR A 625 -8.00 12.18 -17.08
C THR A 625 -8.52 10.95 -16.32
N ILE A 626 -9.00 11.14 -15.10
CA ILE A 626 -9.63 10.06 -14.34
C ILE A 626 -11.04 9.85 -14.92
N PRO A 627 -11.41 8.63 -15.37
CA PRO A 627 -12.75 8.37 -15.87
C PRO A 627 -13.84 8.71 -14.84
N SER A 628 -14.93 9.33 -15.27
CA SER A 628 -16.04 9.67 -14.37
C SER A 628 -16.67 8.38 -13.83
N SER A 629 -16.57 8.13 -12.53
CA SER A 629 -17.40 7.10 -11.88
C SER A 629 -18.85 7.56 -11.96
N GLY A 630 -19.67 6.95 -12.81
CA GLY A 630 -21.08 7.31 -12.97
C GLY A 630 -21.82 7.33 -11.63
N LYS A 631 -22.03 8.56 -11.11
CA LYS A 631 -23.12 9.06 -10.24
C LYS A 631 -22.69 10.35 -9.50
N GLU A 632 -22.62 11.47 -10.22
CA GLU A 632 -22.88 12.80 -9.66
C GLU A 632 -23.55 13.65 -10.75
N PHE A 633 -24.88 13.79 -10.69
CA PHE A 633 -25.61 14.80 -11.47
C PHE A 633 -25.97 15.96 -10.55
N GLY A 634 -25.58 17.16 -10.96
CA GLY A 634 -25.98 18.43 -10.38
C GLY A 634 -25.39 19.61 -11.16
N ALA A 635 -26.05 20.00 -12.25
CA ALA A 635 -25.72 21.15 -13.09
C ALA A 635 -25.86 22.48 -12.33
N GLY A 636 -25.03 23.47 -12.68
CA GLY A 636 -25.06 24.82 -12.12
C GLY A 636 -26.04 25.76 -12.84
N GLY A 637 -26.73 26.59 -12.06
CA GLY A 637 -27.55 27.73 -12.52
C GLY A 637 -28.15 28.48 -11.33
N SER A 638 -27.74 29.73 -11.13
CA SER A 638 -28.08 30.59 -9.98
C SER A 638 -29.50 31.15 -10.06
N LEU A 639 -30.31 31.04 -9.00
CA LEU A 639 -31.21 32.07 -8.44
C LEU A 639 -31.86 31.61 -7.11
N LYS A 640 -31.72 32.48 -6.09
CA LYS A 640 -32.33 32.62 -4.74
C LYS A 640 -33.15 31.48 -4.09
N LYS A 641 -32.64 31.08 -2.91
CA LYS A 641 -33.26 30.67 -1.63
C LYS A 641 -34.77 30.37 -1.62
N GLU A 642 -35.10 29.12 -1.28
CA GLU A 642 -36.02 28.72 -0.20
C GLU A 642 -35.76 27.23 0.15
N PHE A 643 -35.57 26.91 1.43
CA PHE A 643 -35.70 25.52 1.94
C PHE A 643 -37.15 25.37 2.38
N PRO A 644 -37.88 24.30 2.00
CA PRO A 644 -37.91 23.13 2.90
C PRO A 644 -38.08 21.73 2.25
N GLN A 645 -37.58 20.75 3.02
CA GLN A 645 -38.07 19.37 3.24
C GLN A 645 -38.42 18.46 2.03
N ASN A 646 -37.50 17.57 1.66
CA ASN A 646 -37.67 16.10 1.68
C ASN A 646 -36.46 15.39 1.03
N LEU A 647 -35.60 14.76 1.86
CA LEU A 647 -34.57 13.82 1.41
C LEU A 647 -35.20 12.48 1.02
N GLY A 648 -34.82 11.90 -0.13
CA GLY A 648 -34.94 10.44 -0.33
C GLY A 648 -35.08 9.98 -1.78
N GLY A 649 -33.94 9.71 -2.44
CA GLY A 649 -33.88 8.90 -3.66
C GLY A 649 -34.50 7.51 -3.45
N SER A 650 -35.18 6.98 -4.47
CA SER A 650 -36.03 5.81 -4.38
C SER A 650 -35.30 4.51 -4.67
N ASP A 651 -34.62 3.94 -3.67
CA ASP A 651 -34.10 2.58 -3.76
C ASP A 651 -35.24 1.55 -3.59
N VAL A 652 -35.24 0.48 -4.38
CA VAL A 652 -36.25 -0.60 -4.34
C VAL A 652 -35.66 -1.91 -3.83
N CYS A 653 -36.44 -2.66 -3.04
CA CYS A 653 -36.06 -3.98 -2.55
C CYS A 653 -35.99 -4.97 -3.71
N TYR A 654 -34.89 -5.70 -3.83
CA TYR A 654 -34.74 -6.72 -4.87
C TYR A 654 -35.80 -7.84 -4.82
N PHE A 655 -36.28 -8.20 -3.62
CA PHE A 655 -37.24 -9.30 -3.45
C PHE A 655 -38.69 -8.88 -3.64
N CYS A 656 -39.17 -7.95 -2.81
CA CYS A 656 -40.58 -7.56 -2.87
C CYS A 656 -40.85 -6.46 -3.91
N ARG A 657 -39.80 -5.91 -4.54
CA ARG A 657 -39.84 -4.82 -5.53
C ARG A 657 -40.50 -3.52 -5.03
N LYS A 658 -40.75 -3.39 -3.72
CA LYS A 658 -41.27 -2.18 -3.07
C LYS A 658 -40.13 -1.26 -2.62
N ARG A 659 -40.40 0.04 -2.49
CA ARG A 659 -39.43 1.06 -2.03
C ARG A 659 -38.89 0.70 -0.64
N VAL A 660 -37.57 0.83 -0.45
CA VAL A 660 -36.87 0.62 0.83
C VAL A 660 -36.38 1.97 1.32
N TYR A 661 -36.96 2.46 2.41
CA TYR A 661 -36.51 3.69 3.04
C TYR A 661 -35.19 3.47 3.78
N VAL A 662 -34.36 4.52 3.87
CA VAL A 662 -33.00 4.48 4.43
C VAL A 662 -32.94 3.78 5.80
N MET A 663 -33.94 3.97 6.65
CA MET A 663 -34.02 3.38 8.00
C MET A 663 -34.20 1.86 8.02
N GLU A 664 -34.81 1.27 6.98
CA GLU A 664 -35.09 -0.17 6.90
C GLU A 664 -34.17 -0.91 5.91
N ARG A 665 -33.19 -0.20 5.36
CA ARG A 665 -32.33 -0.65 4.26
C ARG A 665 -31.22 -1.57 4.74
N LEU A 666 -31.10 -2.74 4.09
CA LEU A 666 -29.91 -3.58 4.09
C LEU A 666 -29.29 -3.61 2.69
N SER A 667 -27.96 -3.50 2.61
CA SER A 667 -27.19 -3.64 1.37
C SER A 667 -26.32 -4.88 1.44
N ALA A 668 -26.44 -5.77 0.45
CA ALA A 668 -25.67 -7.00 0.32
C ALA A 668 -25.50 -7.35 -1.17
N GLU A 669 -24.31 -7.78 -1.58
CA GLU A 669 -23.99 -8.16 -2.97
C GLU A 669 -24.43 -7.09 -4.01
N GLY A 670 -24.25 -5.82 -3.67
CA GLY A 670 -24.62 -4.69 -4.54
C GLY A 670 -26.13 -4.41 -4.70
N LYS A 671 -27.00 -5.07 -3.93
CA LYS A 671 -28.47 -4.94 -4.00
C LYS A 671 -29.08 -4.49 -2.67
N PHE A 672 -30.27 -3.88 -2.73
CA PHE A 672 -31.01 -3.39 -1.55
C PHE A 672 -32.16 -4.31 -1.13
N PHE A 673 -32.37 -4.45 0.18
CA PHE A 673 -33.43 -5.29 0.76
C PHE A 673 -34.09 -4.59 1.96
N HIS A 674 -35.39 -4.82 2.18
CA HIS A 674 -35.96 -4.59 3.51
C HIS A 674 -35.35 -5.57 4.49
N ARG A 675 -35.09 -5.13 5.73
CA ARG A 675 -34.69 -6.02 6.83
C ARG A 675 -35.60 -7.24 6.99
N SER A 676 -36.90 -7.05 6.82
CA SER A 676 -37.91 -8.12 6.89
C SER A 676 -37.91 -9.07 5.67
N CYS A 677 -37.40 -8.63 4.53
CA CYS A 677 -37.31 -9.44 3.30
C CYS A 677 -36.00 -10.24 3.20
N PHE A 678 -35.02 -9.96 4.06
CA PHE A 678 -33.73 -10.64 4.06
C PHE A 678 -33.80 -11.91 4.91
N LYS A 679 -34.47 -12.95 4.40
CA LYS A 679 -34.73 -14.22 5.11
C LYS A 679 -34.03 -15.40 4.45
N CYS A 680 -33.75 -16.44 5.23
CA CYS A 680 -33.23 -17.70 4.72
C CYS A 680 -34.30 -18.44 3.95
N GLU A 681 -33.96 -18.92 2.75
CA GLU A 681 -34.88 -19.69 1.90
C GLU A 681 -35.39 -20.97 2.58
N TYR A 682 -34.54 -21.60 3.41
CA TYR A 682 -34.82 -22.92 3.98
C TYR A 682 -35.47 -22.90 5.36
N CYS A 683 -35.20 -21.87 6.18
CA CYS A 683 -35.75 -21.79 7.55
C CYS A 683 -36.53 -20.51 7.83
N ALA A 684 -36.75 -19.67 6.82
CA ALA A 684 -37.48 -18.39 6.87
C ALA A 684 -36.99 -17.39 7.95
N THR A 685 -35.87 -17.67 8.62
CA THR A 685 -35.30 -16.83 9.67
C THR A 685 -34.68 -15.58 9.04
N THR A 686 -34.93 -14.42 9.63
CA THR A 686 -34.32 -13.15 9.22
C THR A 686 -32.81 -13.25 9.35
N LEU A 687 -32.11 -13.16 8.23
CA LEU A 687 -30.67 -13.23 8.14
C LEU A 687 -30.03 -11.89 8.55
N ARG A 688 -28.83 -11.93 9.10
CA ARG A 688 -27.98 -10.74 9.31
C ARG A 688 -26.81 -10.80 8.35
N LEU A 689 -26.22 -9.65 7.99
CA LEU A 689 -25.08 -9.54 7.06
C LEU A 689 -23.89 -10.44 7.45
N SER A 690 -23.72 -10.74 8.74
CA SER A 690 -22.67 -11.62 9.26
C SER A 690 -23.02 -13.11 9.29
N SER A 691 -24.23 -13.52 8.88
CA SER A 691 -24.80 -14.85 9.18
C SER A 691 -25.49 -15.54 7.99
N TYR A 692 -25.19 -15.10 6.77
CA TYR A 692 -25.71 -15.71 5.54
C TYR A 692 -24.59 -16.14 4.58
N ALA A 693 -24.83 -17.18 3.80
CA ALA A 693 -24.03 -17.55 2.65
C ALA A 693 -24.91 -17.38 1.40
N TYR A 694 -24.34 -16.74 0.38
CA TYR A 694 -24.96 -16.53 -0.93
C TYR A 694 -24.33 -17.51 -1.91
N ASP A 695 -25.14 -18.33 -2.58
CA ASP A 695 -24.66 -19.23 -3.63
C ASP A 695 -24.73 -18.51 -4.97
N ILE A 696 -23.56 -18.32 -5.61
CA ILE A 696 -23.40 -17.47 -6.80
C ILE A 696 -24.04 -18.13 -8.04
N GLU A 697 -24.13 -19.46 -8.07
CA GLU A 697 -24.68 -20.21 -9.20
C GLU A 697 -26.22 -20.19 -9.24
N ASP A 698 -26.87 -20.04 -8.08
CA ASP A 698 -28.32 -20.29 -7.92
C ASP A 698 -29.12 -19.09 -7.39
N GLY A 699 -28.45 -18.02 -6.95
CA GLY A 699 -29.07 -16.79 -6.42
C GLY A 699 -29.79 -16.93 -5.06
N LYS A 700 -29.64 -18.09 -4.39
CA LYS A 700 -30.31 -18.45 -3.13
C LYS A 700 -29.48 -18.06 -1.90
N ARG A 701 -30.17 -17.68 -0.81
CA ARG A 701 -29.56 -17.27 0.47
C ARG A 701 -29.90 -18.22 1.61
N ASN A 702 -28.84 -18.77 2.21
CA ASN A 702 -28.95 -19.78 3.26
C ASN A 702 -28.28 -19.28 4.53
N CYS A 703 -28.84 -19.62 5.70
CA CYS A 703 -28.15 -19.33 6.95
C CYS A 703 -26.89 -20.19 7.05
N LEU A 704 -25.81 -19.61 7.57
CA LEU A 704 -24.53 -20.32 7.76
C LEU A 704 -24.67 -21.59 8.64
N PHE A 705 -25.71 -21.63 9.48
CA PHE A 705 -26.06 -22.78 10.33
C PHE A 705 -26.53 -24.01 9.52
N LEU A 706 -27.26 -23.82 8.41
CA LEU A 706 -27.69 -24.91 7.52
C LEU A 706 -26.54 -25.44 6.65
N ARG A 707 -25.52 -24.62 6.34
CA ARG A 707 -24.32 -25.06 5.62
C ARG A 707 -23.49 -26.04 6.46
N LYS A 708 -23.38 -25.80 7.78
CA LYS A 708 -22.68 -26.73 8.71
C LYS A 708 -23.40 -28.08 8.84
N SER A 709 -24.74 -28.10 8.86
CA SER A 709 -25.52 -29.34 8.94
C SER A 709 -25.56 -30.12 7.62
N ASN A 710 -25.57 -29.45 6.46
CA ASN A 710 -25.41 -30.10 5.16
C ASN A 710 -24.01 -30.71 4.95
N ILE A 711 -22.93 -30.05 5.41
CA ILE A 711 -21.58 -30.63 5.40
C ILE A 711 -21.49 -31.87 6.31
N GLN A 712 -22.16 -31.87 7.47
CA GLN A 712 -22.23 -33.05 8.35
C GLN A 712 -23.06 -34.19 7.74
N ARG A 713 -24.13 -33.87 7.00
CA ARG A 713 -24.97 -34.87 6.31
C ARG A 713 -24.26 -35.48 5.09
N ILE A 714 -23.44 -34.71 4.38
CA ILE A 714 -22.55 -35.19 3.32
C ILE A 714 -21.43 -36.08 3.91
N LYS A 715 -20.86 -35.69 5.07
CA LYS A 715 -19.89 -36.54 5.80
C LYS A 715 -20.50 -37.86 6.30
N ARG A 716 -21.76 -37.87 6.75
CA ARG A 716 -22.47 -39.12 7.13
C ARG A 716 -22.80 -39.99 5.92
N LYS A 717 -23.26 -39.42 4.80
CA LYS A 717 -23.46 -40.17 3.56
C LYS A 717 -22.15 -40.76 3.00
N ALA A 718 -21.03 -40.05 3.13
CA ALA A 718 -19.71 -40.57 2.75
C ALA A 718 -19.27 -41.74 3.67
N LEU A 719 -19.57 -41.66 4.97
CA LEU A 719 -19.32 -42.76 5.92
C LEU A 719 -20.24 -43.98 5.71
N ASP A 720 -21.51 -43.77 5.32
CA ASP A 720 -22.47 -44.85 5.05
C ASP A 720 -22.18 -45.59 3.73
N ILE A 721 -21.60 -44.90 2.74
CA ILE A 721 -21.12 -45.51 1.49
C ILE A 721 -19.87 -46.36 1.74
N GLN A 722 -19.02 -45.94 2.69
CA GLN A 722 -17.80 -46.67 3.06
C GLN A 722 -18.09 -47.90 3.95
N ASN A 723 -19.24 -47.95 4.63
CA ASN A 723 -19.66 -49.05 5.51
C ASN A 723 -20.58 -50.09 4.85
N ARG A 724 -20.86 -50.01 3.53
CA ARG A 724 -21.76 -50.92 2.79
C ARG A 724 -21.07 -51.92 1.86
N SER A 725 -19.75 -52.05 1.92
CA SER A 725 -18.95 -53.10 1.27
C SER A 725 -17.91 -53.55 2.31
N GLU A 726 -17.88 -54.76 2.88
CA GLU A 726 -18.41 -56.07 2.53
C GLU A 726 -18.59 -56.88 3.83
N LYS A 727 -19.40 -57.94 3.77
CA LYS A 727 -19.49 -59.02 4.75
C LYS A 727 -19.43 -60.33 3.95
N PRO A 728 -19.15 -61.49 4.57
CA PRO A 728 -17.95 -61.90 5.31
C PRO A 728 -17.39 -63.22 4.72
N ASP A 729 -16.24 -63.72 5.18
CA ASP A 729 -16.13 -65.08 5.72
C ASP A 729 -14.69 -65.50 6.04
N SER A 730 -14.58 -66.31 7.10
CA SER A 730 -13.42 -67.01 7.66
C SER A 730 -12.43 -66.19 8.52
N MET A 731 -12.78 -66.16 9.82
CA MET A 731 -11.89 -65.96 10.96
C MET A 731 -10.78 -67.02 10.99
N ALA A 732 -9.54 -66.65 10.67
CA ALA A 732 -8.31 -67.30 11.16
C ALA A 732 -7.05 -66.54 10.69
N ALA A 733 -6.85 -65.27 11.07
CA ALA A 733 -5.56 -64.59 10.85
C ALA A 733 -5.33 -63.29 11.67
N VAL A 734 -6.14 -63.00 12.70
CA VAL A 734 -6.05 -61.71 13.41
C VAL A 734 -5.09 -61.74 14.61
N GLU A 735 -4.55 -62.90 14.99
CA GLU A 735 -3.62 -63.02 16.13
C GLU A 735 -2.12 -63.08 15.77
N THR A 736 -1.74 -62.90 14.50
CA THR A 736 -0.31 -62.97 14.09
C THR A 736 0.21 -61.75 13.33
N TYR A 737 -0.53 -60.63 13.30
CA TYR A 737 -0.14 -59.40 12.58
C TYR A 737 0.34 -58.26 13.48
N PHE A 738 0.25 -58.40 14.82
CA PHE A 738 0.90 -57.51 15.79
C PHE A 738 2.25 -58.08 16.28
N SER A 739 3.07 -58.56 15.37
CA SER A 739 4.51 -58.58 15.55
C SER A 739 5.17 -58.52 14.18
N THR A 740 6.23 -57.71 14.05
CA THR A 740 7.08 -57.60 12.84
C THR A 740 6.45 -56.97 11.59
N GLN A 741 6.51 -55.62 11.49
CA GLN A 741 7.10 -54.89 10.35
C GLN A 741 6.80 -53.38 10.43
N LYS A 742 7.48 -52.69 11.36
CA LYS A 742 8.10 -51.40 11.06
C LYS A 742 9.18 -51.67 10.02
N MET A 743 8.90 -51.59 8.71
CA MET A 743 9.94 -51.59 7.65
C MET A 743 9.34 -51.37 6.24
N SER A 744 8.65 -50.24 6.02
CA SER A 744 8.33 -49.81 4.64
C SER A 744 8.28 -48.29 4.42
N MET A 745 8.38 -47.47 5.47
CA MET A 745 8.48 -46.00 5.32
C MET A 745 9.92 -45.46 5.46
N LEU A 746 10.88 -46.29 5.92
CA LEU A 746 12.29 -45.92 6.06
C LEU A 746 13.12 -46.18 4.79
N LYS A 747 12.63 -47.00 3.84
CA LYS A 747 13.36 -47.33 2.60
C LYS A 747 13.20 -46.28 1.48
N ILE A 748 12.20 -45.41 1.55
CA ILE A 748 12.04 -44.31 0.58
C ILE A 748 12.87 -43.07 0.99
N ILE A 749 13.06 -42.85 2.30
CA ILE A 749 13.90 -41.75 2.82
C ILE A 749 15.40 -42.07 2.65
N ILE A 750 15.80 -43.33 2.73
CA ILE A 750 17.21 -43.75 2.59
C ILE A 750 17.67 -43.83 1.12
N SER A 751 16.76 -43.86 0.13
CA SER A 751 17.15 -43.89 -1.29
C SER A 751 17.55 -42.52 -1.84
N ASN A 752 17.09 -41.40 -1.25
CA ASN A 752 17.40 -40.05 -1.75
C ASN A 752 18.53 -39.33 -1.00
N CYS A 753 19.10 -39.92 0.06
CA CYS A 753 20.22 -39.32 0.79
C CYS A 753 21.61 -39.87 0.43
N LYS A 754 21.72 -40.77 -0.57
CA LYS A 754 23.00 -41.35 -0.99
C LYS A 754 23.85 -40.48 -1.92
N SER A 755 23.38 -39.31 -2.36
CA SER A 755 24.16 -38.42 -3.24
C SER A 755 24.94 -37.30 -2.53
N LEU A 756 24.86 -37.17 -1.20
CA LEU A 756 25.47 -36.05 -0.46
C LEU A 756 26.56 -36.44 0.58
N LEU A 757 26.94 -37.71 0.67
CA LEU A 757 27.98 -38.17 1.61
C LEU A 757 29.35 -38.35 0.94
N LYS A 758 29.99 -37.23 0.59
CA LYS A 758 31.46 -37.16 0.42
C LYS A 758 31.98 -35.81 0.91
N SER A 759 32.12 -35.66 2.24
CA SER A 759 32.93 -34.58 2.83
C SER A 759 33.26 -34.90 4.30
N ASN A 760 34.56 -35.00 4.60
CA ASN A 760 35.17 -35.32 5.90
C ASN A 760 34.98 -34.25 7.00
N ILE A 761 34.12 -33.26 6.77
CA ILE A 761 33.94 -32.10 7.67
C ILE A 761 32.84 -32.38 8.71
N LEU A 762 31.80 -33.14 8.36
CA LEU A 762 30.65 -33.38 9.24
C LEU A 762 30.94 -34.32 10.42
N GLN A 763 31.90 -35.26 10.29
CA GLN A 763 32.33 -36.08 11.44
C GLN A 763 33.08 -35.26 12.49
N ARG A 764 33.81 -34.21 12.09
CA ARG A 764 34.52 -33.32 13.04
C ARG A 764 33.56 -32.36 13.76
N VAL A 765 32.51 -31.92 13.07
CA VAL A 765 31.48 -31.03 13.66
C VAL A 765 30.57 -31.78 14.64
N ALA A 766 30.24 -33.04 14.37
CA ALA A 766 29.43 -33.86 15.28
C ALA A 766 30.14 -34.16 16.61
N VAL A 767 31.46 -34.38 16.59
CA VAL A 767 32.26 -34.61 17.81
C VAL A 767 32.44 -33.33 18.62
N LEU A 768 32.62 -32.17 17.97
CA LEU A 768 32.65 -30.86 18.66
C LEU A 768 31.31 -30.52 19.33
N TYR A 769 30.20 -30.85 18.67
CA TYR A 769 28.86 -30.59 19.19
C TYR A 769 28.52 -31.48 20.39
N LEU A 770 28.96 -32.74 20.38
CA LEU A 770 28.79 -33.66 21.51
C LEU A 770 29.66 -33.27 22.72
N LEU A 771 30.85 -32.70 22.51
CA LEU A 771 31.73 -32.24 23.59
C LEU A 771 31.24 -30.94 24.25
N LEU A 772 30.57 -30.05 23.50
CA LEU A 772 30.06 -28.76 24.01
C LEU A 772 28.77 -28.86 24.85
N VAL A 773 28.01 -29.95 24.72
CA VAL A 773 26.71 -30.10 25.40
C VAL A 773 26.85 -30.67 26.82
N SER A 774 27.92 -31.38 27.12
CA SER A 774 28.19 -31.97 28.44
C SER A 774 29.10 -31.08 29.30
N ARG A 775 28.54 -30.03 29.92
CA ARG A 775 29.22 -29.18 30.92
C ARG A 775 29.68 -29.98 32.15
N LYS A 776 30.91 -30.49 32.13
CA LYS A 776 31.79 -30.65 33.30
C LYS A 776 33.22 -30.69 32.77
N PHE A 777 34.04 -29.68 33.06
CA PHE A 777 35.50 -29.73 33.38
C PHE A 777 36.06 -28.30 33.42
N THR A 778 37.06 -28.07 34.28
CA THR A 778 37.69 -26.78 34.58
C THR A 778 38.83 -26.43 33.61
N PHE A 779 39.10 -25.13 33.47
CA PHE A 779 39.97 -24.40 32.52
C PHE A 779 41.44 -24.87 32.36
N SER A 780 41.87 -25.92 33.08
CA SER A 780 43.25 -26.43 33.05
C SER A 780 43.51 -27.54 32.02
N GLU A 781 42.47 -28.15 31.44
CA GLU A 781 42.62 -29.28 30.50
C GLU A 781 42.38 -28.91 29.02
N GLU A 782 41.83 -27.74 28.73
CA GLU A 782 41.57 -27.28 27.34
C GLU A 782 42.85 -27.04 26.52
N VAL A 783 43.99 -26.77 27.16
CA VAL A 783 45.25 -26.44 26.45
C VAL A 783 45.97 -27.68 25.91
N ARG A 784 45.58 -28.90 26.30
CA ARG A 784 46.20 -30.15 25.78
C ARG A 784 45.48 -30.76 24.58
N CYS A 785 44.22 -30.41 24.33
CA CYS A 785 43.44 -30.97 23.22
C CYS A 785 43.47 -30.09 21.95
N LEU A 786 44.12 -28.92 22.01
CA LEU A 786 44.24 -27.94 20.91
C LEU A 786 45.62 -27.96 20.20
N ARG A 787 46.46 -28.99 20.42
CA ARG A 787 47.69 -29.23 19.65
C ARG A 787 47.55 -30.41 18.70
#